data_AF-A0A8D8Z9Q1-F1
#
_entry.id   AF-A0A8D8Z9Q1-F1
#
_cell.length_a   1.000
_cell.length_b   1.000
_cell.length_c   1.000
_cell.angle_alpha   90.00
_cell.angle_beta   90.00
_cell.angle_gamma   90.00
#
_symmetry.space_group_name_H-M   'P 1'
#
loop_
_entity.id
_entity.type
_entity.pdbx_description
1 polymer ?
#
loop_
_entity_poly.entity_id
_entity_poly.type
_entity_poly.pdbx_seq_one_letter_code
_entity_poly.pdbx_strand_id
1 'polypeptide(L)'
;MAYNRIGVLKADSFLSQRWLERIILRGNRLTTIEGGAFNALAKIHILNLSYNRLNKLNSDTFQGAEKMEYLDMSNNYFDLFPSIALKSLTALKHLNLSSNMISKIEISDISSMTKLEVLDLSRNNIAHLHPGLFTSLKSLRYLDLGVNQLRTIEENALNGLQSLEMLNLQDNNLLSIPATALMSLPRLAALKLDYNRITAIPPELLKLIASRLTIFGLAKNVIRELPPDVFRDFQKLKSLDLNGNFLINLEPTGLEESLDNLNVRDNQLTTVSASALNYRMLTKLDLSRNNLKELDSTAFSNVPTLLQLNVSRNSHLASLPPGVFDPLRKLEILDLSSTGLKQIPPFTFDELFALMYLNLAQNHLTEIPEMMFKNLLNLTYLDLSNNNIVNIRVGSLYGLSSMKRLDLSFNKLTTFKGDYFNSKIKPDSSSLEELNLNNNELSYLFPSSFTIHSKLKTLKLAFNKFNYFPKELILGLNNIQEVDLSNNQLKTIDDYDYGFLPRLRKLNLNNNNIDSISETCFFNSSQLQIINLSFNRLEKLGERLFNSLYRLKILNLNNNSLSELPDTIFERSRIRMLEHISLAWNQFTEAPLRSLQKQYFFLTSVDLSHNNIEHIPSDDSTMVNIKHLDLSFNPLTRESVNNILNEPKTVRALNLAGTNIEEVVHLETPFLQYLNLSYNNIKLLGQNIFDRSTLLEELDLGHNAINSLDPFTPLWAKLHNLQTLDLSYNPIDKIKQGHFDSLNSLIYLSLTNLPDIERIEKFAFKNFYNLEILKAYNYPKLGYMDTQGLLNQLTLLEILDIEITDTAIGSDQVISIMNARLKQLVLRGSRLKSVLASTLAGLKSPEITIGLHNSSVTSLPPALLVPLPRSSRITLDIGDNAISTLSAQFLVQLEDRKNNVVLTGLERNPIQCDCNARALRRSHLGLNIVCTSPVELSSRLLVETGDDELTCDVRKTTTTSTTAPTTVRSTRRSTTTTSEPEIIWSLPPNTASPVTKRAPIVRSGASMTTISNDDTLIIGIVGGVIGFIVILIIIICIVRLRMINNNSIVQAHQHCMNPQCPCPKYMGSPYMTPVAPSSYYMPYEKEMTLR
;
A
#
# COMPACT_ATOMS: atom_id res chain seq x y z
N MET A 1 -3.66 -26.13 -11.95
CA MET A 1 -4.57 -25.11 -12.50
C MET A 1 -4.63 -23.93 -11.53
N ALA A 2 -3.65 -23.03 -11.53
CA ALA A 2 -3.67 -21.85 -10.65
C ALA A 2 -4.42 -20.69 -11.34
N TYR A 3 -5.01 -19.77 -10.58
CA TYR A 3 -5.70 -18.58 -11.11
C TYR A 3 -6.77 -18.93 -12.16
N ASN A 4 -7.72 -19.77 -11.75
CA ASN A 4 -8.78 -20.32 -12.60
C ASN A 4 -10.14 -20.25 -11.86
N ARG A 5 -11.26 -20.52 -12.55
CA ARG A 5 -12.62 -20.40 -11.98
C ARG A 5 -13.16 -21.71 -11.36
N ILE A 6 -12.30 -22.65 -10.95
CA ILE A 6 -12.73 -23.97 -10.41
C ILE A 6 -13.44 -23.76 -9.06
N GLY A 7 -14.74 -24.09 -8.99
CA GLY A 7 -15.57 -23.88 -7.80
C GLY A 7 -15.72 -25.08 -6.84
N VAL A 8 -15.63 -26.30 -7.37
CA VAL A 8 -15.71 -27.56 -6.61
C VAL A 8 -14.68 -28.54 -7.19
N LEU A 9 -14.01 -29.29 -6.32
CA LEU A 9 -13.17 -30.42 -6.72
C LEU A 9 -13.90 -31.73 -6.39
N LYS A 10 -14.21 -32.53 -7.42
CA LYS A 10 -15.06 -33.73 -7.31
C LYS A 10 -14.28 -34.96 -6.85
N ALA A 11 -15.00 -35.96 -6.33
CA ALA A 11 -14.46 -37.30 -6.07
C ALA A 11 -13.74 -37.85 -7.32
N ASP A 12 -12.65 -38.58 -7.12
CA ASP A 12 -11.85 -39.23 -8.17
C ASP A 12 -11.32 -38.31 -9.31
N SER A 13 -11.31 -36.97 -9.12
CA SER A 13 -10.89 -35.98 -10.14
C SER A 13 -9.49 -36.21 -10.74
N PHE A 14 -8.62 -36.94 -10.03
CA PHE A 14 -7.25 -37.27 -10.47
C PHE A 14 -6.97 -38.77 -10.61
N LEU A 15 -8.00 -39.63 -10.65
CA LEU A 15 -7.87 -41.10 -10.63
C LEU A 15 -7.02 -41.68 -11.78
N SER A 16 -6.97 -40.99 -12.91
CA SER A 16 -6.16 -41.35 -14.09
C SER A 16 -4.71 -40.86 -13.98
N GLN A 17 -4.41 -39.92 -13.10
CA GLN A 17 -3.15 -39.17 -13.01
C GLN A 17 -2.33 -39.58 -11.78
N ARG A 18 -2.26 -40.89 -11.49
CA ARG A 18 -1.61 -41.51 -10.31
C ARG A 18 -0.11 -41.21 -10.12
N TRP A 19 0.50 -40.50 -11.06
CA TRP A 19 1.91 -40.08 -11.06
C TRP A 19 2.09 -38.59 -10.70
N LEU A 20 1.02 -37.87 -10.32
CA LEU A 20 1.10 -36.47 -9.90
C LEU A 20 1.83 -36.32 -8.56
N GLU A 21 3.01 -35.71 -8.61
CA GLU A 21 3.80 -35.35 -7.42
C GLU A 21 3.44 -33.95 -6.87
N ARG A 22 2.88 -33.07 -7.70
CA ARG A 22 2.58 -31.68 -7.37
C ARG A 22 1.24 -31.24 -7.95
N ILE A 23 0.34 -30.73 -7.11
CA ILE A 23 -0.94 -30.14 -7.50
C ILE A 23 -1.00 -28.69 -7.01
N ILE A 24 -1.23 -27.75 -7.93
CA ILE A 24 -1.39 -26.32 -7.63
C ILE A 24 -2.78 -25.89 -8.11
N LEU A 25 -3.63 -25.58 -7.13
CA LEU A 25 -4.99 -25.06 -7.26
C LEU A 25 -5.11 -23.66 -6.62
N ARG A 26 -3.98 -22.98 -6.38
CA ARG A 26 -3.93 -21.61 -5.83
C ARG A 26 -4.80 -20.64 -6.63
N GLY A 27 -5.53 -19.76 -5.96
CA GLY A 27 -6.30 -18.71 -6.63
C GLY A 27 -7.46 -19.27 -7.45
N ASN A 28 -8.21 -20.23 -6.89
CA ASN A 28 -9.44 -20.72 -7.49
C ASN A 28 -10.65 -20.33 -6.63
N ARG A 29 -11.84 -20.77 -7.05
CA ARG A 29 -13.10 -20.48 -6.39
C ARG A 29 -13.55 -21.64 -5.48
N LEU A 30 -12.64 -22.56 -5.10
CA LEU A 30 -12.97 -23.82 -4.41
C LEU A 30 -13.64 -23.58 -3.07
N THR A 31 -14.95 -23.80 -2.98
CA THR A 31 -15.73 -23.78 -1.74
C THR A 31 -15.75 -25.15 -1.07
N THR A 32 -15.80 -26.23 -1.86
CA THR A 32 -15.81 -27.61 -1.38
C THR A 32 -14.82 -28.49 -2.15
N ILE A 33 -14.32 -29.50 -1.44
CA ILE A 33 -13.61 -30.65 -1.99
C ILE A 33 -14.39 -31.88 -1.54
N GLU A 34 -14.81 -32.71 -2.48
CA GLU A 34 -15.56 -33.95 -2.19
C GLU A 34 -14.63 -35.02 -1.60
N GLY A 35 -15.20 -35.95 -0.82
CA GLY A 35 -14.46 -37.09 -0.27
C GLY A 35 -13.81 -37.93 -1.38
N GLY A 36 -12.56 -38.35 -1.18
CA GLY A 36 -11.83 -39.12 -2.20
C GLY A 36 -11.44 -38.32 -3.46
N ALA A 37 -11.54 -36.98 -3.47
CA ALA A 37 -11.08 -36.16 -4.61
C ALA A 37 -9.59 -36.39 -4.98
N PHE A 38 -8.76 -36.77 -4.02
CA PHE A 38 -7.34 -37.10 -4.18
C PHE A 38 -7.04 -38.61 -4.17
N ASN A 39 -8.05 -39.46 -4.42
CA ASN A 39 -7.90 -40.91 -4.49
C ASN A 39 -6.78 -41.35 -5.45
N ALA A 40 -6.11 -42.46 -5.08
CA ALA A 40 -5.00 -43.08 -5.81
C ALA A 40 -3.75 -42.20 -6.05
N LEU A 41 -3.66 -40.99 -5.48
CA LEU A 41 -2.49 -40.11 -5.58
C LEU A 41 -1.34 -40.49 -4.62
N ALA A 42 -0.95 -41.76 -4.60
CA ALA A 42 0.07 -42.32 -3.71
C ALA A 42 1.51 -41.76 -3.93
N LYS A 43 1.68 -40.80 -4.84
CA LYS A 43 2.92 -40.08 -5.15
C LYS A 43 2.86 -38.56 -4.88
N ILE A 44 1.72 -38.01 -4.43
CA ILE A 44 1.64 -36.57 -4.21
C ILE A 44 2.53 -36.15 -3.03
N HIS A 45 3.39 -35.16 -3.29
CA HIS A 45 4.27 -34.54 -2.30
C HIS A 45 3.84 -33.12 -1.95
N ILE A 46 3.32 -32.36 -2.94
CA ILE A 46 2.97 -30.94 -2.77
C ILE A 46 1.54 -30.70 -3.22
N LEU A 47 0.69 -30.21 -2.32
CA LEU A 47 -0.64 -29.66 -2.64
C LEU A 47 -0.70 -28.19 -2.22
N ASN A 48 -1.17 -27.33 -3.13
CA ASN A 48 -1.42 -25.92 -2.85
C ASN A 48 -2.88 -25.57 -3.16
N LEU A 49 -3.62 -25.22 -2.11
CA LEU A 49 -5.01 -24.79 -2.06
C LEU A 49 -5.15 -23.33 -1.58
N SER A 50 -4.07 -22.53 -1.54
CA SER A 50 -4.18 -21.16 -1.01
C SER A 50 -4.99 -20.22 -1.90
N TYR A 51 -5.51 -19.13 -1.33
CA TYR A 51 -6.38 -18.20 -2.05
C TYR A 51 -7.61 -18.90 -2.68
N ASN A 52 -8.30 -19.74 -1.90
CA ASN A 52 -9.55 -20.41 -2.28
C ASN A 52 -10.71 -19.99 -1.37
N ARG A 53 -11.79 -20.77 -1.25
CA ARG A 53 -13.00 -20.41 -0.49
C ARG A 53 -13.35 -21.48 0.55
N LEU A 54 -12.36 -22.24 0.98
CA LEU A 54 -12.51 -23.36 1.90
C LEU A 54 -12.71 -22.83 3.33
N ASN A 55 -13.71 -23.37 4.04
CA ASN A 55 -13.97 -23.07 5.45
C ASN A 55 -13.98 -24.31 6.35
N LYS A 56 -14.23 -25.49 5.77
CA LYS A 56 -14.29 -26.81 6.41
C LYS A 56 -13.78 -27.88 5.45
N LEU A 57 -13.25 -28.97 5.98
CA LEU A 57 -12.82 -30.16 5.22
C LEU A 57 -13.26 -31.42 5.97
N ASN A 58 -13.65 -32.46 5.23
CA ASN A 58 -14.10 -33.74 5.78
C ASN A 58 -12.91 -34.69 6.00
N SER A 59 -13.08 -35.74 6.81
CA SER A 59 -12.02 -36.72 7.13
C SER A 59 -11.50 -37.51 5.91
N ASP A 60 -12.32 -37.64 4.88
CA ASP A 60 -12.07 -38.36 3.61
C ASP A 60 -11.52 -37.46 2.50
N THR A 61 -11.40 -36.14 2.73
CA THR A 61 -10.88 -35.16 1.74
C THR A 61 -9.55 -35.61 1.14
N PHE A 62 -8.58 -35.96 1.99
CA PHE A 62 -7.21 -36.31 1.59
C PHE A 62 -6.97 -37.83 1.53
N GLN A 63 -8.03 -38.64 1.43
CA GLN A 63 -7.90 -40.09 1.31
C GLN A 63 -7.09 -40.46 0.05
N GLY A 64 -6.12 -41.36 0.21
CA GLY A 64 -5.18 -41.73 -0.86
C GLY A 64 -3.98 -40.77 -1.06
N ALA A 65 -3.94 -39.62 -0.38
CA ALA A 65 -2.88 -38.61 -0.47
C ALA A 65 -1.94 -38.57 0.76
N GLU A 66 -1.95 -39.62 1.59
CA GLU A 66 -1.31 -39.70 2.92
C GLU A 66 0.22 -39.47 2.95
N LYS A 67 0.90 -39.55 1.79
CA LYS A 67 2.35 -39.33 1.65
C LYS A 67 2.74 -37.88 1.34
N MET A 68 1.78 -36.97 1.35
CA MET A 68 1.99 -35.53 1.14
C MET A 68 2.96 -34.94 2.17
N GLU A 69 3.94 -34.17 1.69
CA GLU A 69 4.95 -33.53 2.53
C GLU A 69 4.71 -32.02 2.69
N TYR A 70 4.04 -31.37 1.74
CA TYR A 70 3.74 -29.94 1.76
C TYR A 70 2.25 -29.69 1.46
N LEU A 71 1.59 -28.95 2.34
CA LEU A 71 0.20 -28.50 2.20
C LEU A 71 0.09 -27.00 2.51
N ASP A 72 -0.27 -26.20 1.50
CA ASP A 72 -0.58 -24.77 1.66
C ASP A 72 -2.09 -24.55 1.53
N MET A 73 -2.70 -24.09 2.62
CA MET A 73 -4.11 -23.70 2.71
C MET A 73 -4.26 -22.24 3.17
N SER A 74 -3.20 -21.43 3.03
CA SER A 74 -3.23 -20.03 3.45
C SER A 74 -4.27 -19.21 2.68
N ASN A 75 -4.70 -18.08 3.25
CA ASN A 75 -5.66 -17.16 2.63
C ASN A 75 -6.98 -17.89 2.25
N ASN A 76 -7.56 -18.63 3.20
CA ASN A 76 -8.88 -19.27 3.12
C ASN A 76 -9.76 -18.74 4.28
N TYR A 77 -10.83 -19.46 4.64
CA TYR A 77 -11.84 -19.04 5.63
C TYR A 77 -12.00 -20.05 6.78
N PHE A 78 -10.89 -20.64 7.24
CA PHE A 78 -10.92 -21.60 8.36
C PHE A 78 -11.03 -20.88 9.72
N ASP A 79 -12.17 -21.00 10.40
CA ASP A 79 -12.41 -20.51 11.78
C ASP A 79 -11.78 -21.39 12.87
N LEU A 80 -11.61 -22.67 12.54
CA LEU A 80 -11.10 -23.73 13.41
C LEU A 80 -9.97 -24.47 12.67
N PHE A 81 -9.03 -25.03 13.42
CA PHE A 81 -7.98 -25.86 12.84
C PHE A 81 -8.60 -27.12 12.19
N PRO A 82 -8.28 -27.47 10.93
CA PRO A 82 -8.95 -28.56 10.20
C PRO A 82 -8.42 -29.97 10.58
N SER A 83 -8.32 -30.26 11.88
CA SER A 83 -7.67 -31.45 12.43
C SER A 83 -8.30 -32.77 11.98
N ILE A 84 -9.63 -32.81 11.79
CA ILE A 84 -10.37 -33.98 11.29
C ILE A 84 -9.82 -34.45 9.93
N ALA A 85 -9.52 -33.52 9.03
CA ALA A 85 -8.97 -33.83 7.70
C ALA A 85 -7.45 -34.05 7.72
N LEU A 86 -6.72 -33.31 8.57
CA LEU A 86 -5.26 -33.42 8.69
C LEU A 86 -4.78 -34.66 9.47
N LYS A 87 -5.66 -35.34 10.21
CA LYS A 87 -5.31 -36.48 11.09
C LYS A 87 -4.62 -37.64 10.36
N SER A 88 -4.91 -37.84 9.07
CA SER A 88 -4.30 -38.88 8.23
C SER A 88 -2.91 -38.51 7.67
N LEU A 89 -2.58 -37.22 7.59
CA LEU A 89 -1.37 -36.70 6.92
C LEU A 89 -0.12 -36.81 7.81
N THR A 90 0.18 -38.02 8.30
CA THR A 90 1.33 -38.31 9.19
C THR A 90 2.70 -38.16 8.50
N ALA A 91 2.75 -37.97 7.18
CA ALA A 91 3.96 -37.68 6.42
C ALA A 91 4.32 -36.19 6.31
N LEU A 92 3.41 -35.29 6.72
CA LEU A 92 3.50 -33.86 6.43
C LEU A 92 4.70 -33.19 7.11
N LYS A 93 5.49 -32.43 6.33
CA LYS A 93 6.65 -31.64 6.76
C LYS A 93 6.37 -30.14 6.78
N HIS A 94 5.52 -29.65 5.88
CA HIS A 94 5.19 -28.23 5.75
C HIS A 94 3.67 -28.04 5.75
N LEU A 95 3.17 -27.24 6.69
CA LEU A 95 1.76 -26.85 6.78
C LEU A 95 1.68 -25.33 6.83
N ASN A 96 1.00 -24.73 5.84
CA ASN A 96 0.68 -23.31 5.86
C ASN A 96 -0.84 -23.10 6.03
N LEU A 97 -1.20 -22.44 7.13
CA LEU A 97 -2.55 -22.03 7.51
C LEU A 97 -2.65 -20.51 7.73
N SER A 98 -1.69 -19.71 7.25
CA SER A 98 -1.70 -18.27 7.46
C SER A 98 -2.86 -17.54 6.77
N SER A 99 -3.20 -16.35 7.26
CA SER A 99 -4.32 -15.54 6.74
C SER A 99 -5.65 -16.33 6.73
N ASN A 100 -5.94 -17.02 7.82
CA ASN A 100 -7.23 -17.65 8.11
C ASN A 100 -7.85 -17.02 9.38
N MET A 101 -8.95 -17.58 9.89
CA MET A 101 -9.71 -17.02 11.01
C MET A 101 -9.54 -17.83 12.31
N ILE A 102 -8.54 -18.72 12.38
CA ILE A 102 -8.33 -19.70 13.46
C ILE A 102 -8.11 -18.99 14.79
N SER A 103 -9.04 -19.20 15.74
CA SER A 103 -9.03 -18.53 17.06
C SER A 103 -8.44 -19.37 18.21
N LYS A 104 -8.47 -20.70 18.07
CA LYS A 104 -8.04 -21.68 19.07
C LYS A 104 -7.37 -22.87 18.39
N ILE A 105 -6.47 -23.53 19.13
CA ILE A 105 -5.78 -24.75 18.74
C ILE A 105 -5.62 -25.60 20.00
N GLU A 106 -5.97 -26.89 19.94
CA GLU A 106 -5.82 -27.85 21.02
C GLU A 106 -4.67 -28.83 20.79
N ILE A 107 -4.20 -29.51 21.85
CA ILE A 107 -3.11 -30.50 21.77
C ILE A 107 -3.50 -31.66 20.83
N SER A 108 -4.80 -32.02 20.84
CA SER A 108 -5.44 -32.99 19.95
C SER A 108 -5.22 -32.66 18.48
N ASP A 109 -5.36 -31.40 18.07
CA ASP A 109 -5.36 -30.97 16.67
C ASP A 109 -4.03 -31.25 15.95
N ILE A 110 -2.91 -31.10 16.66
CA ILE A 110 -1.55 -31.17 16.10
C ILE A 110 -0.83 -32.47 16.52
N SER A 111 -1.41 -33.26 17.43
CA SER A 111 -0.84 -34.51 17.97
C SER A 111 -0.32 -35.51 16.94
N SER A 112 -0.96 -35.61 15.76
CA SER A 112 -0.62 -36.57 14.69
C SER A 112 0.59 -36.18 13.83
N MET A 113 0.88 -34.89 13.67
CA MET A 113 1.82 -34.35 12.68
C MET A 113 3.28 -34.34 13.17
N THR A 114 3.74 -35.47 13.72
CA THR A 114 5.06 -35.58 14.38
C THR A 114 6.28 -35.33 13.49
N LYS A 115 6.11 -35.38 12.15
CA LYS A 115 7.15 -35.10 11.15
C LYS A 115 7.19 -33.64 10.66
N LEU A 116 6.32 -32.77 11.18
CA LEU A 116 6.23 -31.39 10.72
C LEU A 116 7.54 -30.64 11.01
N GLU A 117 8.17 -30.06 9.98
CA GLU A 117 9.39 -29.24 10.03
C GLU A 117 9.07 -27.74 9.94
N VAL A 118 7.95 -27.35 9.31
CA VAL A 118 7.50 -25.96 9.13
C VAL A 118 6.00 -25.83 9.39
N LEU A 119 5.63 -24.90 10.29
CA LEU A 119 4.25 -24.55 10.61
C LEU A 119 4.08 -23.02 10.53
N ASP A 120 3.24 -22.56 9.61
CA ASP A 120 2.84 -21.15 9.50
C ASP A 120 1.37 -20.99 9.93
N LEU A 121 1.17 -20.29 11.05
CA LEU A 121 -0.10 -19.90 11.65
C LEU A 121 -0.25 -18.38 11.72
N SER A 122 0.55 -17.63 10.93
CA SER A 122 0.54 -16.17 10.97
C SER A 122 -0.79 -15.57 10.47
N ARG A 123 -1.09 -14.32 10.86
CA ARG A 123 -2.34 -13.59 10.49
C ARG A 123 -3.64 -14.31 10.87
N ASN A 124 -3.64 -15.11 11.94
CA ASN A 124 -4.81 -15.78 12.51
C ASN A 124 -5.34 -15.07 13.78
N ASN A 125 -6.36 -15.61 14.44
CA ASN A 125 -7.04 -15.06 15.62
C ASN A 125 -6.52 -15.62 16.96
N ILE A 126 -5.31 -16.18 17.01
CA ILE A 126 -4.80 -16.91 18.18
C ILE A 126 -4.43 -15.93 19.31
N ALA A 127 -5.13 -16.00 20.45
CA ALA A 127 -4.88 -15.12 21.61
C ALA A 127 -4.03 -15.77 22.72
N HIS A 128 -4.04 -17.10 22.82
CA HIS A 128 -3.36 -17.87 23.86
C HIS A 128 -2.75 -19.16 23.29
N LEU A 129 -1.68 -19.64 23.92
CA LEU A 129 -1.02 -20.92 23.62
C LEU A 129 -1.04 -21.78 24.89
N HIS A 130 -1.64 -22.96 24.84
CA HIS A 130 -1.72 -23.84 26.01
C HIS A 130 -0.36 -24.50 26.32
N PRO A 131 -0.01 -24.68 27.62
CA PRO A 131 1.14 -25.49 28.02
C PRO A 131 1.17 -26.86 27.34
N GLY A 132 2.30 -27.23 26.75
CA GLY A 132 2.50 -28.50 26.06
C GLY A 132 1.81 -28.65 24.70
N LEU A 133 1.23 -27.58 24.11
CA LEU A 133 0.57 -27.62 22.79
C LEU A 133 1.43 -28.28 21.70
N PHE A 134 2.74 -28.05 21.73
CA PHE A 134 3.68 -28.53 20.72
C PHE A 134 4.48 -29.78 21.14
N THR A 135 4.06 -30.51 22.19
CA THR A 135 4.80 -31.67 22.74
C THR A 135 5.06 -32.79 21.71
N SER A 136 4.22 -32.93 20.69
CA SER A 136 4.37 -33.89 19.59
C SER A 136 5.39 -33.45 18.52
N LEU A 137 5.63 -32.15 18.37
CA LEU A 137 6.32 -31.54 17.22
C LEU A 137 7.86 -31.50 17.37
N LYS A 138 8.45 -32.63 17.72
CA LYS A 138 9.91 -32.76 17.95
C LYS A 138 10.75 -32.45 16.69
N SER A 139 10.16 -32.56 15.51
CA SER A 139 10.79 -32.32 14.20
C SER A 139 10.75 -30.85 13.76
N LEU A 140 9.96 -29.99 14.42
CA LEU A 140 9.67 -28.64 13.94
C LEU A 140 10.90 -27.74 14.02
N ARG A 141 11.24 -27.09 12.90
CA ARG A 141 12.34 -26.13 12.76
C ARG A 141 11.86 -24.70 12.69
N TYR A 142 10.76 -24.45 11.99
CA TYR A 142 10.18 -23.12 11.76
C TYR A 142 8.75 -23.05 12.29
N LEU A 143 8.50 -22.08 13.16
CA LEU A 143 7.16 -21.77 13.69
C LEU A 143 6.86 -20.28 13.49
N ASP A 144 5.82 -19.97 12.72
CA ASP A 144 5.30 -18.61 12.59
C ASP A 144 3.97 -18.45 13.32
N LEU A 145 3.97 -17.53 14.27
CA LEU A 145 2.81 -17.09 15.03
C LEU A 145 2.65 -15.56 14.91
N GLY A 146 3.26 -14.94 13.90
CA GLY A 146 3.20 -13.49 13.69
C GLY A 146 1.81 -12.97 13.34
N VAL A 147 1.52 -11.71 13.67
CA VAL A 147 0.21 -11.07 13.40
C VAL A 147 -0.97 -11.85 14.03
N ASN A 148 -0.77 -12.33 15.26
CA ASN A 148 -1.81 -12.94 16.09
C ASN A 148 -2.17 -12.00 17.26
N GLN A 149 -2.88 -12.49 18.27
CA GLN A 149 -3.36 -11.69 19.41
C GLN A 149 -2.62 -12.01 20.72
N LEU A 150 -1.45 -12.65 20.65
CA LEU A 150 -0.67 -13.05 21.82
C LEU A 150 -0.24 -11.83 22.63
N ARG A 151 -0.45 -11.87 23.96
CA ARG A 151 -0.01 -10.84 24.93
C ARG A 151 1.13 -11.31 25.83
N THR A 152 1.15 -12.61 26.09
CA THR A 152 2.15 -13.33 26.89
C THR A 152 2.33 -14.73 26.29
N ILE A 153 3.44 -15.38 26.62
CA ILE A 153 3.65 -16.81 26.34
C ILE A 153 4.06 -17.45 27.66
N GLU A 154 3.37 -18.52 28.05
CA GLU A 154 3.62 -19.23 29.31
C GLU A 154 4.88 -20.12 29.19
N GLU A 155 5.58 -20.30 30.30
CA GLU A 155 6.87 -21.01 30.40
C GLU A 155 6.88 -22.40 29.72
N ASN A 156 5.75 -23.11 29.74
CA ASN A 156 5.61 -24.44 29.15
C ASN A 156 4.85 -24.47 27.81
N ALA A 157 4.45 -23.33 27.24
CA ALA A 157 3.68 -23.27 25.99
C ALA A 157 4.47 -23.75 24.76
N LEU A 158 5.80 -23.58 24.76
CA LEU A 158 6.70 -23.95 23.65
C LEU A 158 7.45 -25.28 23.89
N ASN A 159 7.11 -26.00 24.96
CA ASN A 159 7.78 -27.24 25.35
C ASN A 159 7.56 -28.36 24.29
N GLY A 160 8.59 -29.18 24.07
CA GLY A 160 8.63 -30.25 23.05
C GLY A 160 9.28 -29.88 21.72
N LEU A 161 9.48 -28.59 21.44
CA LEU A 161 10.06 -28.05 20.19
C LEU A 161 11.59 -28.22 20.11
N GLN A 162 12.05 -29.47 20.23
CA GLN A 162 13.48 -29.84 20.34
C GLN A 162 14.33 -29.51 19.12
N SER A 163 13.73 -29.38 17.93
CA SER A 163 14.42 -29.06 16.68
C SER A 163 14.27 -27.61 16.22
N LEU A 164 13.64 -26.74 17.01
CA LEU A 164 13.27 -25.40 16.52
C LEU A 164 14.50 -24.52 16.30
N GLU A 165 14.72 -24.15 15.04
CA GLU A 165 15.79 -23.28 14.57
C GLU A 165 15.32 -21.82 14.50
N MET A 166 14.04 -21.59 14.16
CA MET A 166 13.46 -20.26 13.94
C MET A 166 12.06 -20.11 14.54
N LEU A 167 11.88 -19.06 15.35
CA LEU A 167 10.60 -18.67 15.94
C LEU A 167 10.24 -17.25 15.53
N ASN A 168 9.07 -17.09 14.89
CA ASN A 168 8.54 -15.79 14.50
C ASN A 168 7.31 -15.42 15.33
N LEU A 169 7.43 -14.33 16.09
CA LEU A 169 6.41 -13.76 16.97
C LEU A 169 6.13 -12.29 16.61
N GLN A 170 6.53 -11.84 15.41
CA GLN A 170 6.33 -10.47 14.93
C GLN A 170 4.88 -9.99 15.10
N ASP A 171 4.68 -8.70 15.38
CA ASP A 171 3.36 -8.05 15.36
C ASP A 171 2.31 -8.76 16.22
N ASN A 172 2.72 -9.14 17.43
CA ASN A 172 1.83 -9.51 18.51
C ASN A 172 1.78 -8.36 19.52
N ASN A 173 1.09 -8.55 20.65
CA ASN A 173 0.98 -7.56 21.72
C ASN A 173 1.87 -7.91 22.92
N LEU A 174 3.04 -8.51 22.69
CA LEU A 174 4.00 -8.88 23.73
C LEU A 174 4.63 -7.62 24.36
N LEU A 175 4.59 -7.54 25.68
CA LEU A 175 5.16 -6.43 26.47
C LEU A 175 6.63 -6.69 26.88
N SER A 176 7.09 -7.94 26.80
CA SER A 176 8.43 -8.38 27.19
C SER A 176 8.86 -9.62 26.40
N ILE A 177 10.16 -9.92 26.41
CA ILE A 177 10.70 -11.15 25.82
C ILE A 177 10.26 -12.34 26.70
N PRO A 178 9.58 -13.38 26.15
CA PRO A 178 9.06 -14.52 26.91
C PRO A 178 10.17 -15.55 27.23
N ALA A 179 11.28 -15.09 27.81
CA ALA A 179 12.53 -15.84 27.83
C ALA A 179 12.49 -17.15 28.63
N THR A 180 11.62 -17.28 29.64
CA THR A 180 11.40 -18.56 30.35
C THR A 180 10.82 -19.63 29.41
N ALA A 181 9.90 -19.26 28.51
CA ALA A 181 9.41 -20.18 27.48
C ALA A 181 10.51 -20.51 26.45
N LEU A 182 11.38 -19.55 26.13
CA LEU A 182 12.50 -19.75 25.19
C LEU A 182 13.61 -20.67 25.73
N MET A 183 13.74 -20.83 27.06
CA MET A 183 14.65 -21.80 27.68
C MET A 183 14.38 -23.24 27.20
N SER A 184 13.15 -23.56 26.82
CA SER A 184 12.75 -24.89 26.33
C SER A 184 13.23 -25.22 24.90
N LEU A 185 13.91 -24.29 24.22
CA LEU A 185 14.25 -24.37 22.79
C LEU A 185 15.78 -24.56 22.57
N PRO A 186 16.30 -25.80 22.60
CA PRO A 186 17.75 -26.05 22.65
C PRO A 186 18.51 -25.73 21.35
N ARG A 187 17.81 -25.43 20.25
CA ARG A 187 18.39 -25.18 18.91
C ARG A 187 18.03 -23.82 18.30
N LEU A 188 17.37 -22.94 19.06
CA LEU A 188 16.89 -21.65 18.53
C LEU A 188 18.06 -20.78 18.04
N ALA A 189 18.11 -20.57 16.72
CA ALA A 189 19.12 -19.82 16.01
C ALA A 189 18.60 -18.46 15.49
N ALA A 190 17.29 -18.31 15.32
CA ALA A 190 16.67 -17.06 14.88
C ALA A 190 15.38 -16.75 15.66
N LEU A 191 15.34 -15.57 16.28
CA LEU A 191 14.19 -15.07 17.04
C LEU A 191 13.73 -13.73 16.47
N LYS A 192 12.47 -13.66 16.03
CA LYS A 192 11.82 -12.43 15.56
C LYS A 192 10.72 -11.99 16.51
N LEU A 193 10.91 -10.83 17.12
CA LEU A 193 9.98 -10.17 18.04
C LEU A 193 9.62 -8.75 17.54
N ASP A 194 9.77 -8.52 16.25
CA ASP A 194 9.55 -7.23 15.60
C ASP A 194 8.09 -6.75 15.76
N TYR A 195 7.83 -5.44 15.69
CA TYR A 195 6.50 -4.82 15.79
C TYR A 195 5.70 -5.08 17.10
N ASN A 196 6.32 -5.66 18.14
CA ASN A 196 5.70 -5.87 19.45
C ASN A 196 5.73 -4.58 20.31
N ARG A 197 5.55 -4.69 21.63
CA ARG A 197 5.51 -3.58 22.59
C ARG A 197 6.60 -3.72 23.67
N ILE A 198 7.72 -4.34 23.34
CA ILE A 198 8.82 -4.63 24.28
C ILE A 198 9.53 -3.32 24.68
N THR A 199 9.62 -3.05 25.97
CA THR A 199 10.24 -1.81 26.50
C THR A 199 11.70 -1.97 26.91
N ALA A 200 12.10 -3.16 27.36
CA ALA A 200 13.43 -3.44 27.91
C ALA A 200 13.87 -4.88 27.63
N ILE A 201 15.19 -5.07 27.64
CA ILE A 201 15.85 -6.37 27.42
C ILE A 201 16.40 -6.87 28.78
N PRO A 202 15.87 -7.95 29.38
CA PRO A 202 16.34 -8.48 30.66
C PRO A 202 17.65 -9.28 30.48
N PRO A 203 18.83 -8.83 31.00
CA PRO A 203 20.12 -9.44 30.68
C PRO A 203 20.27 -10.89 31.16
N GLU A 204 19.90 -11.16 32.42
CA GLU A 204 19.98 -12.49 33.05
C GLU A 204 19.24 -13.58 32.26
N LEU A 205 18.17 -13.21 31.56
CA LEU A 205 17.34 -14.14 30.80
C LEU A 205 17.83 -14.31 29.35
N LEU A 206 18.51 -13.32 28.76
CA LEU A 206 19.16 -13.48 27.45
C LEU A 206 20.34 -14.44 27.50
N LYS A 207 21.09 -14.45 28.61
CA LYS A 207 22.24 -15.34 28.85
C LYS A 207 21.97 -16.81 28.54
N LEU A 208 20.75 -17.27 28.81
CA LEU A 208 20.32 -18.66 28.60
C LEU A 208 20.14 -19.04 27.12
N ILE A 209 19.93 -18.06 26.23
CA ILE A 209 19.72 -18.24 24.78
C ILE A 209 20.85 -17.67 23.90
N ALA A 210 21.67 -16.76 24.44
CA ALA A 210 22.72 -16.01 23.75
C ALA A 210 23.70 -16.88 22.94
N SER A 211 24.14 -18.02 23.51
CA SER A 211 25.11 -18.95 22.89
C SER A 211 24.59 -19.70 21.64
N ARG A 212 23.31 -19.55 21.30
CA ARG A 212 22.61 -20.25 20.22
C ARG A 212 22.17 -19.33 19.09
N LEU A 213 21.79 -18.10 19.42
CA LEU A 213 21.21 -17.14 18.47
C LEU A 213 22.23 -16.63 17.45
N THR A 214 21.74 -16.48 16.21
CA THR A 214 22.47 -15.98 15.03
C THR A 214 21.77 -14.78 14.38
N ILE A 215 20.43 -14.71 14.53
CA ILE A 215 19.58 -13.59 14.09
C ILE A 215 18.68 -13.19 15.26
N PHE A 216 18.65 -11.90 15.60
CA PHE A 216 17.76 -11.36 16.63
C PHE A 216 17.06 -10.11 16.08
N GLY A 217 15.74 -10.22 15.86
CA GLY A 217 14.87 -9.14 15.40
C GLY A 217 14.09 -8.54 16.56
N LEU A 218 14.32 -7.25 16.83
CA LEU A 218 13.63 -6.41 17.82
C LEU A 218 13.09 -5.12 17.19
N ALA A 219 12.97 -5.06 15.86
CA ALA A 219 12.58 -3.83 15.16
C ALA A 219 11.18 -3.35 15.59
N LYS A 220 10.96 -2.03 15.67
CA LYS A 220 9.67 -1.39 15.99
C LYS A 220 9.03 -1.89 17.28
N ASN A 221 9.86 -1.97 18.31
CA ASN A 221 9.45 -2.10 19.71
C ASN A 221 9.54 -0.72 20.39
N VAL A 222 9.64 -0.67 21.73
CA VAL A 222 9.64 0.58 22.53
C VAL A 222 10.93 0.68 23.36
N ILE A 223 12.04 0.15 22.82
CA ILE A 223 13.33 0.09 23.50
C ILE A 223 13.99 1.48 23.46
N ARG A 224 14.41 2.01 24.62
CA ARG A 224 15.04 3.34 24.75
C ARG A 224 16.55 3.30 24.97
N GLU A 225 17.01 2.24 25.60
CA GLU A 225 18.41 2.04 25.96
C GLU A 225 18.76 0.54 25.86
N LEU A 226 20.04 0.25 25.64
CA LEU A 226 20.61 -1.09 25.71
C LEU A 226 21.49 -1.13 26.97
N PRO A 227 21.27 -2.04 27.92
CA PRO A 227 22.15 -2.16 29.07
C PRO A 227 23.59 -2.52 28.62
N PRO A 228 24.64 -2.00 29.28
CA PRO A 228 26.01 -2.41 28.99
C PRO A 228 26.19 -3.92 29.22
N ASP A 229 27.09 -4.54 28.48
CA ASP A 229 27.35 -6.00 28.47
C ASP A 229 26.14 -6.91 28.15
N VAL A 230 24.97 -6.38 27.77
CA VAL A 230 23.76 -7.19 27.51
C VAL A 230 23.91 -8.23 26.40
N PHE A 231 24.89 -8.05 25.50
CA PHE A 231 25.20 -9.00 24.43
C PHE A 231 26.49 -9.81 24.66
N ARG A 232 27.14 -9.71 25.82
CA ARG A 232 28.45 -10.34 26.13
C ARG A 232 28.53 -11.87 25.94
N ASP A 233 27.41 -12.57 26.05
CA ASP A 233 27.34 -14.03 25.86
C ASP A 233 27.00 -14.46 24.40
N PHE A 234 26.81 -13.53 23.46
CA PHE A 234 26.31 -13.79 22.09
C PHE A 234 27.39 -14.15 21.06
N GLN A 235 28.11 -15.24 21.33
CA GLN A 235 29.25 -15.73 20.50
C GLN A 235 28.94 -16.05 19.02
N LYS A 236 27.68 -16.00 18.58
CA LYS A 236 27.23 -16.41 17.23
C LYS A 236 26.29 -15.42 16.54
N LEU A 237 25.98 -14.27 17.17
CA LEU A 237 25.01 -13.32 16.62
C LEU A 237 25.61 -12.58 15.42
N LYS A 238 25.09 -12.88 14.23
CA LYS A 238 25.51 -12.29 12.95
C LYS A 238 24.65 -11.10 12.54
N SER A 239 23.35 -11.14 12.82
CA SER A 239 22.41 -10.08 12.45
C SER A 239 21.61 -9.61 13.66
N LEU A 240 21.72 -8.32 13.97
CA LEU A 240 20.95 -7.63 14.99
C LEU A 240 20.11 -6.54 14.33
N ASP A 241 18.79 -6.62 14.47
CA ASP A 241 17.87 -5.60 13.97
C ASP A 241 17.15 -4.88 15.12
N LEU A 242 17.46 -3.59 15.26
CA LEU A 242 16.93 -2.66 16.26
C LEU A 242 16.21 -1.47 15.59
N ASN A 243 15.93 -1.55 14.29
CA ASN A 243 15.27 -0.53 13.46
C ASN A 243 13.96 -0.02 14.07
N GLY A 244 13.73 1.28 14.12
CA GLY A 244 12.45 1.86 14.58
C GLY A 244 12.20 1.75 16.08
N ASN A 245 13.26 1.75 16.89
CA ASN A 245 13.19 1.89 18.35
C ASN A 245 13.51 3.35 18.76
N PHE A 246 13.61 3.61 20.06
CA PHE A 246 13.85 4.94 20.63
C PHE A 246 15.28 5.08 21.19
N LEU A 247 16.27 4.40 20.58
CA LEU A 247 17.66 4.42 21.04
C LEU A 247 18.31 5.80 20.80
N ILE A 248 18.88 6.38 21.85
CA ILE A 248 19.58 7.69 21.81
C ILE A 248 21.09 7.52 21.62
N ASN A 249 21.67 6.45 22.19
CA ASN A 249 23.08 6.08 22.11
C ASN A 249 23.21 4.61 21.68
N LEU A 250 24.37 4.23 21.15
CA LEU A 250 24.69 2.87 20.71
C LEU A 250 25.99 2.39 21.38
N GLU A 251 25.91 1.81 22.58
CA GLU A 251 27.07 1.24 23.29
C GLU A 251 26.92 -0.25 23.69
N PRO A 252 26.46 -1.16 22.80
CA PRO A 252 26.38 -2.60 23.12
C PRO A 252 27.74 -3.31 22.97
N THR A 253 28.39 -3.58 24.10
CA THR A 253 29.56 -4.46 24.20
C THR A 253 29.22 -5.94 24.04
N GLY A 254 30.16 -6.74 23.52
CA GLY A 254 30.06 -8.21 23.43
C GLY A 254 29.80 -8.80 22.04
N LEU A 255 29.75 -7.98 20.99
CA LEU A 255 29.45 -8.38 19.61
C LEU A 255 30.62 -8.13 18.63
N GLU A 256 31.80 -7.79 19.15
CA GLU A 256 32.94 -7.22 18.41
C GLU A 256 33.47 -8.16 17.31
N GLU A 257 33.42 -9.48 17.55
CA GLU A 257 33.99 -10.52 16.68
C GLU A 257 32.93 -11.40 15.99
N SER A 258 31.63 -11.17 16.23
CA SER A 258 30.53 -12.02 15.73
C SER A 258 29.60 -11.35 14.73
N LEU A 259 29.43 -10.03 14.81
CA LEU A 259 28.40 -9.29 14.10
C LEU A 259 28.81 -8.96 12.65
N ASP A 260 27.91 -9.27 11.71
CA ASP A 260 28.07 -9.10 10.26
C ASP A 260 27.13 -8.01 9.71
N ASN A 261 25.92 -7.91 10.26
CA ASN A 261 24.88 -6.96 9.87
C ASN A 261 24.24 -6.27 11.08
N LEU A 262 24.32 -4.94 11.13
CA LEU A 262 23.71 -4.10 12.17
C LEU A 262 22.73 -3.11 11.55
N ASN A 263 21.45 -3.23 11.93
CA ASN A 263 20.39 -2.32 11.52
C ASN A 263 19.90 -1.51 12.73
N VAL A 264 20.26 -0.22 12.78
CA VAL A 264 19.84 0.75 13.81
C VAL A 264 19.14 1.97 13.17
N ARG A 265 18.57 1.76 11.99
CA ARG A 265 17.74 2.70 11.23
C ARG A 265 16.59 3.25 12.08
N ASP A 266 16.08 4.43 11.75
CA ASP A 266 14.79 4.94 12.27
C ASP A 266 14.77 5.06 13.81
N ASN A 267 15.93 5.30 14.43
CA ASN A 267 16.12 5.50 15.87
C ASN A 267 16.40 7.00 16.19
N GLN A 268 16.79 7.32 17.42
CA GLN A 268 17.03 8.69 17.88
C GLN A 268 18.52 9.00 18.08
N LEU A 269 19.43 8.23 17.45
CA LEU A 269 20.88 8.37 17.63
C LEU A 269 21.35 9.79 17.26
N THR A 270 22.17 10.40 18.12
CA THR A 270 22.61 11.81 17.95
C THR A 270 24.06 11.97 17.49
N THR A 271 24.91 11.02 17.84
CA THR A 271 26.34 10.93 17.48
C THR A 271 26.73 9.46 17.28
N VAL A 272 27.86 9.21 16.62
CA VAL A 272 28.48 7.88 16.51
C VAL A 272 29.99 8.03 16.69
N SER A 273 30.57 7.21 17.56
CA SER A 273 31.99 7.23 17.95
C SER A 273 32.70 5.92 17.57
N ALA A 274 34.04 5.91 17.63
CA ALA A 274 34.83 4.69 17.44
C ALA A 274 34.54 3.59 18.48
N SER A 275 34.08 3.96 19.70
CA SER A 275 33.69 3.00 20.74
C SER A 275 32.33 2.35 20.46
N ALA A 276 31.39 3.09 19.88
CA ALA A 276 30.05 2.62 19.50
C ALA A 276 30.07 1.57 18.36
N LEU A 277 31.08 1.65 17.48
CA LEU A 277 31.23 0.79 16.29
C LEU A 277 32.45 -0.14 16.37
N ASN A 278 32.64 -0.87 17.47
CA ASN A 278 33.79 -1.79 17.64
C ASN A 278 33.58 -3.18 16.97
N TYR A 279 32.97 -3.26 15.79
CA TYR A 279 32.52 -4.52 15.15
C TYR A 279 33.44 -4.95 13.99
N ARG A 280 34.47 -5.75 14.29
CA ARG A 280 35.56 -6.10 13.36
C ARG A 280 35.14 -6.93 12.15
N MET A 281 34.01 -7.64 12.24
CA MET A 281 33.47 -8.50 11.19
C MET A 281 32.31 -7.87 10.41
N LEU A 282 31.93 -6.61 10.70
CA LEU A 282 30.73 -5.98 10.17
C LEU A 282 30.87 -5.68 8.68
N THR A 283 30.01 -6.29 7.85
CA THR A 283 29.94 -6.01 6.41
C THR A 283 28.82 -5.02 6.05
N LYS A 284 27.80 -4.87 6.91
CA LYS A 284 26.65 -3.99 6.67
C LYS A 284 26.23 -3.17 7.88
N LEU A 285 26.00 -1.87 7.65
CA LEU A 285 25.58 -0.92 8.68
C LEU A 285 24.53 0.06 8.11
N ASP A 286 23.31 0.03 8.68
CA ASP A 286 22.26 1.04 8.41
C ASP A 286 22.07 1.95 9.64
N LEU A 287 22.58 3.19 9.51
CA LEU A 287 22.42 4.33 10.43
C LEU A 287 21.34 5.32 9.94
N SER A 288 20.62 5.01 8.86
CA SER A 288 19.75 5.99 8.20
C SER A 288 18.53 6.38 9.04
N ARG A 289 18.04 7.61 8.82
CA ARG A 289 16.89 8.19 9.55
C ARG A 289 17.10 8.25 11.07
N ASN A 290 18.31 8.59 11.50
CA ASN A 290 18.59 8.97 12.88
C ASN A 290 18.66 10.52 12.99
N ASN A 291 18.99 11.02 14.17
CA ASN A 291 19.17 12.44 14.46
C ASN A 291 20.64 12.86 14.48
N LEU A 292 21.50 12.20 13.68
CA LEU A 292 22.94 12.44 13.69
C LEU A 292 23.25 13.89 13.30
N LYS A 293 23.94 14.60 14.21
CA LYS A 293 24.36 16.01 14.04
C LYS A 293 25.80 16.11 13.53
N GLU A 294 26.63 15.16 13.93
CA GLU A 294 28.03 15.06 13.55
C GLU A 294 28.45 13.59 13.53
N LEU A 295 29.49 13.29 12.76
CA LEU A 295 30.21 12.03 12.79
C LEU A 295 31.59 12.30 13.36
N ASP A 296 32.06 11.47 14.28
CA ASP A 296 33.47 11.51 14.70
C ASP A 296 34.37 11.18 13.49
N SER A 297 35.45 11.94 13.32
CA SER A 297 36.55 11.64 12.39
C SER A 297 37.06 10.19 12.47
N THR A 298 36.92 9.53 13.61
CA THR A 298 37.35 8.16 13.89
C THR A 298 36.19 7.14 13.94
N ALA A 299 34.95 7.56 13.70
CA ALA A 299 33.74 6.73 13.89
C ALA A 299 33.82 5.35 13.22
N PHE A 300 34.42 5.27 12.03
CA PHE A 300 34.51 4.06 11.23
C PHE A 300 35.85 3.32 11.30
N SER A 301 36.80 3.78 12.14
CA SER A 301 38.16 3.20 12.24
C SER A 301 38.18 1.72 12.65
N ASN A 302 37.16 1.24 13.39
CA ASN A 302 37.08 -0.13 13.90
C ASN A 302 36.25 -1.08 12.99
N VAL A 303 35.71 -0.60 11.85
CA VAL A 303 34.91 -1.40 10.89
C VAL A 303 35.50 -1.48 9.47
N PRO A 304 36.80 -1.80 9.27
CA PRO A 304 37.45 -1.81 7.94
C PRO A 304 36.98 -2.95 7.00
N THR A 305 36.06 -3.80 7.47
CA THR A 305 35.43 -4.90 6.73
C THR A 305 34.14 -4.49 6.00
N LEU A 306 33.66 -3.26 6.22
CA LEU A 306 32.36 -2.79 5.75
C LEU A 306 32.27 -2.74 4.21
N LEU A 307 31.21 -3.33 3.67
CA LEU A 307 30.87 -3.36 2.24
C LEU A 307 29.71 -2.41 1.91
N GLN A 308 28.79 -2.21 2.85
CA GLN A 308 27.59 -1.40 2.66
C GLN A 308 27.35 -0.47 3.86
N LEU A 309 27.37 0.84 3.62
CA LEU A 309 27.13 1.89 4.62
C LEU A 309 25.97 2.78 4.18
N ASN A 310 24.92 2.87 5.01
CA ASN A 310 23.83 3.82 4.81
C ASN A 310 23.76 4.81 5.99
N VAL A 311 23.97 6.10 5.70
CA VAL A 311 23.81 7.22 6.65
C VAL A 311 22.72 8.18 6.17
N SER A 312 21.92 7.79 5.17
CA SER A 312 20.91 8.66 4.54
C SER A 312 19.87 9.20 5.53
N ARG A 313 19.21 10.31 5.18
CA ARG A 313 18.10 10.90 5.95
C ARG A 313 18.46 11.34 7.38
N ASN A 314 19.74 11.50 7.69
CA ASN A 314 20.23 12.21 8.87
C ASN A 314 20.32 13.72 8.56
N SER A 315 19.17 14.40 8.51
CA SER A 315 19.05 15.77 7.97
C SER A 315 19.75 16.86 8.79
N HIS A 316 20.29 16.53 9.97
CA HIS A 316 21.01 17.46 10.84
C HIS A 316 22.53 17.42 10.68
N LEU A 317 23.06 16.49 9.87
CA LEU A 317 24.50 16.28 9.72
C LEU A 317 25.19 17.46 9.01
N ALA A 318 24.63 17.92 7.89
CA ALA A 318 24.98 19.14 7.13
C ALA A 318 26.43 19.28 6.58
N SER A 319 27.41 18.57 7.15
CA SER A 319 28.83 18.55 6.79
C SER A 319 29.47 17.21 7.18
N LEU A 320 30.63 16.89 6.62
CA LEU A 320 31.41 15.68 6.94
C LEU A 320 32.82 16.08 7.41
N PRO A 321 33.44 15.33 8.35
CA PRO A 321 34.86 15.46 8.60
C PRO A 321 35.67 15.02 7.37
N PRO A 322 36.81 15.67 7.06
CA PRO A 322 37.77 15.14 6.10
C PRO A 322 38.26 13.75 6.51
N GLY A 323 38.43 12.84 5.55
CA GLY A 323 38.97 11.49 5.77
C GLY A 323 38.08 10.49 6.53
N VAL A 324 36.82 10.86 6.87
CA VAL A 324 35.93 10.03 7.72
C VAL A 324 35.65 8.62 7.14
N PHE A 325 35.81 8.41 5.84
CA PHE A 325 35.61 7.12 5.17
C PHE A 325 36.92 6.41 4.77
N ASP A 326 38.10 7.00 5.03
CA ASP A 326 39.40 6.45 4.61
C ASP A 326 39.69 5.01 5.14
N PRO A 327 39.21 4.58 6.33
CA PRO A 327 39.31 3.18 6.76
C PRO A 327 38.56 2.17 5.87
N LEU A 328 37.55 2.63 5.12
CA LEU A 328 36.54 1.79 4.45
C LEU A 328 36.93 1.36 3.03
N ARG A 329 38.18 0.96 2.84
CA ARG A 329 38.76 0.58 1.52
C ARG A 329 38.04 -0.55 0.76
N LYS A 330 37.14 -1.29 1.44
CA LYS A 330 36.31 -2.37 0.86
C LYS A 330 34.87 -1.96 0.53
N LEU A 331 34.50 -0.71 0.78
CA LEU A 331 33.11 -0.25 0.64
C LEU A 331 32.66 -0.28 -0.83
N GLU A 332 31.62 -1.07 -1.12
CA GLU A 332 31.01 -1.19 -2.45
C GLU A 332 29.83 -0.21 -2.63
N ILE A 333 29.10 0.07 -1.55
CA ILE A 333 27.87 0.88 -1.54
C ILE A 333 27.94 1.92 -0.42
N LEU A 334 27.85 3.20 -0.79
CA LEU A 334 27.75 4.34 0.13
C LEU A 334 26.49 5.16 -0.18
N ASP A 335 25.61 5.29 0.82
CA ASP A 335 24.39 6.08 0.74
C ASP A 335 24.40 7.23 1.77
N LEU A 336 24.49 8.45 1.24
CA LEU A 336 24.52 9.72 1.96
C LEU A 336 23.35 10.63 1.56
N SER A 337 22.28 10.07 0.96
CA SER A 337 21.15 10.89 0.49
C SER A 337 20.45 11.62 1.62
N SER A 338 19.87 12.79 1.35
CA SER A 338 18.99 13.48 2.32
C SER A 338 19.66 13.81 3.67
N THR A 339 20.99 14.00 3.71
CA THR A 339 21.79 14.31 4.91
C THR A 339 22.02 15.83 5.12
N GLY A 340 21.46 16.66 4.23
CA GLY A 340 21.52 18.12 4.31
C GLY A 340 22.86 18.72 3.87
N LEU A 341 23.73 17.93 3.24
CA LEU A 341 25.09 18.34 2.86
C LEU A 341 25.05 19.53 1.89
N LYS A 342 25.68 20.64 2.28
CA LYS A 342 25.84 21.85 1.45
C LYS A 342 27.07 21.79 0.55
N GLN A 343 28.10 21.09 1.02
CA GLN A 343 29.37 20.85 0.34
C GLN A 343 29.93 19.50 0.82
N ILE A 344 30.79 18.89 0.02
CA ILE A 344 31.58 17.70 0.40
C ILE A 344 33.05 18.16 0.49
N PRO A 345 33.80 17.83 1.55
CA PRO A 345 35.21 18.18 1.62
C PRO A 345 36.02 17.57 0.46
N PRO A 346 37.14 18.20 0.05
CA PRO A 346 38.11 17.55 -0.82
C PRO A 346 38.60 16.22 -0.24
N PHE A 347 38.91 15.26 -1.10
CA PHE A 347 39.48 13.95 -0.78
C PHE A 347 38.60 12.98 0.03
N THR A 348 37.35 13.34 0.39
CA THR A 348 36.42 12.50 1.19
C THR A 348 36.15 11.09 0.63
N PHE A 349 36.48 10.82 -0.64
CA PHE A 349 36.27 9.52 -1.28
C PHE A 349 37.57 8.91 -1.86
N ASP A 350 38.74 9.51 -1.65
CA ASP A 350 39.97 9.16 -2.39
C ASP A 350 40.46 7.71 -2.12
N GLU A 351 40.16 7.15 -0.95
CA GLU A 351 40.55 5.78 -0.55
C GLU A 351 39.49 4.70 -0.85
N LEU A 352 38.33 5.07 -1.42
CA LEU A 352 37.19 4.17 -1.64
C LEU A 352 37.31 3.39 -2.97
N PHE A 353 38.44 2.73 -3.20
CA PHE A 353 38.77 2.06 -4.47
C PHE A 353 37.78 0.96 -4.88
N ALA A 354 37.05 0.37 -3.94
CA ALA A 354 36.04 -0.67 -4.18
C ALA A 354 34.65 -0.12 -4.58
N LEU A 355 34.41 1.19 -4.51
CA LEU A 355 33.06 1.75 -4.56
C LEU A 355 32.41 1.58 -5.93
N MET A 356 31.24 0.93 -5.96
CA MET A 356 30.45 0.64 -7.16
C MET A 356 29.19 1.50 -7.26
N TYR A 357 28.67 1.97 -6.12
CA TYR A 357 27.45 2.76 -5.99
C TYR A 357 27.67 3.91 -4.99
N LEU A 358 27.42 5.15 -5.42
CA LEU A 358 27.46 6.34 -4.57
C LEU A 358 26.17 7.15 -4.74
N ASN A 359 25.44 7.34 -3.64
CA ASN A 359 24.23 8.15 -3.59
C ASN A 359 24.42 9.41 -2.75
N LEU A 360 24.31 10.57 -3.42
CA LEU A 360 24.38 11.91 -2.85
C LEU A 360 23.08 12.71 -3.10
N ALA A 361 22.00 12.04 -3.51
CA ALA A 361 20.74 12.67 -3.87
C ALA A 361 20.05 13.40 -2.70
N GLN A 362 19.12 14.30 -3.02
CA GLN A 362 18.28 15.01 -2.02
C GLN A 362 19.08 15.83 -0.98
N ASN A 363 20.30 16.25 -1.33
CA ASN A 363 21.14 17.11 -0.50
C ASN A 363 21.03 18.58 -0.94
N HIS A 364 21.97 19.44 -0.51
CA HIS A 364 21.97 20.87 -0.79
C HIS A 364 23.24 21.32 -1.52
N LEU A 365 23.87 20.40 -2.26
CA LEU A 365 25.10 20.65 -3.02
C LEU A 365 24.85 21.69 -4.11
N THR A 366 25.71 22.71 -4.21
CA THR A 366 25.59 23.84 -5.16
C THR A 366 26.59 23.78 -6.31
N GLU A 367 27.75 23.18 -6.08
CA GLU A 367 28.74 22.86 -7.12
C GLU A 367 29.41 21.50 -6.87
N ILE A 368 29.95 20.92 -7.94
CA ILE A 368 30.87 19.77 -7.87
C ILE A 368 32.30 20.29 -8.11
N PRO A 369 33.23 20.17 -7.16
CA PRO A 369 34.61 20.63 -7.32
C PRO A 369 35.45 19.70 -8.22
N GLU A 370 36.66 20.13 -8.57
CA GLU A 370 37.56 19.38 -9.48
C GLU A 370 38.10 18.10 -8.80
N MET A 371 38.30 17.04 -9.58
CA MET A 371 38.88 15.76 -9.15
C MET A 371 38.17 14.98 -8.01
N MET A 372 36.99 15.40 -7.57
CA MET A 372 36.26 14.81 -6.41
C MET A 372 36.08 13.28 -6.45
N PHE A 373 35.99 12.67 -7.64
CA PHE A 373 35.76 11.24 -7.80
C PHE A 373 36.93 10.49 -8.47
N LYS A 374 38.11 11.13 -8.53
CA LYS A 374 39.29 10.72 -9.31
C LYS A 374 39.73 9.26 -9.13
N ASN A 375 39.64 8.72 -7.91
CA ASN A 375 40.13 7.38 -7.59
C ASN A 375 39.02 6.30 -7.65
N LEU A 376 37.76 6.68 -7.95
CA LEU A 376 36.60 5.79 -7.95
C LEU A 376 36.46 4.99 -9.27
N LEU A 377 37.54 4.30 -9.65
CA LEU A 377 37.66 3.61 -10.94
C LEU A 377 36.58 2.55 -11.20
N ASN A 378 36.02 1.96 -10.13
CA ASN A 378 35.00 0.92 -10.14
C ASN A 378 33.56 1.45 -10.10
N LEU A 379 33.36 2.76 -9.94
CA LEU A 379 32.03 3.33 -9.74
C LEU A 379 31.15 3.12 -10.98
N THR A 380 30.00 2.47 -10.80
CA THR A 380 29.07 2.14 -11.89
C THR A 380 27.84 3.05 -11.93
N TYR A 381 27.43 3.55 -10.76
CA TYR A 381 26.30 4.48 -10.58
C TYR A 381 26.69 5.63 -9.65
N LEU A 382 26.38 6.84 -10.09
CA LEU A 382 26.50 8.07 -9.31
C LEU A 382 25.16 8.81 -9.35
N ASP A 383 24.56 9.00 -8.17
CA ASP A 383 23.31 9.75 -7.99
C ASP A 383 23.59 11.10 -7.34
N LEU A 384 23.33 12.17 -8.07
CA LEU A 384 23.42 13.56 -7.62
C LEU A 384 22.05 14.26 -7.78
N SER A 385 20.97 13.49 -7.96
CA SER A 385 19.64 14.03 -8.24
C SER A 385 19.06 14.84 -7.07
N ASN A 386 18.11 15.74 -7.37
CA ASN A 386 17.40 16.55 -6.37
C ASN A 386 18.37 17.34 -5.45
N ASN A 387 19.34 18.01 -6.04
CA ASN A 387 20.29 18.90 -5.36
C ASN A 387 20.10 20.36 -5.83
N ASN A 388 20.99 21.27 -5.44
CA ASN A 388 20.99 22.67 -5.89
C ASN A 388 22.12 22.95 -6.91
N ILE A 389 22.60 21.94 -7.65
CA ILE A 389 23.82 22.07 -8.46
C ILE A 389 23.56 23.02 -9.62
N VAL A 390 24.29 24.13 -9.64
CA VAL A 390 24.29 25.12 -10.74
C VAL A 390 25.53 24.92 -11.61
N ASN A 391 26.67 24.59 -11.00
CA ASN A 391 27.97 24.51 -11.67
C ASN A 391 28.65 23.15 -11.44
N ILE A 392 29.22 22.58 -12.50
CA ILE A 392 30.14 21.43 -12.44
C ILE A 392 31.49 21.96 -12.94
N ARG A 393 32.58 21.70 -12.20
CA ARG A 393 33.92 22.15 -12.60
C ARG A 393 34.52 21.21 -13.67
N VAL A 394 35.56 21.67 -14.35
CA VAL A 394 36.22 20.89 -15.42
C VAL A 394 37.00 19.75 -14.77
N GLY A 395 36.87 18.53 -15.27
CA GLY A 395 37.48 17.34 -14.65
C GLY A 395 36.91 16.95 -13.27
N SER A 396 35.73 17.43 -12.87
CA SER A 396 35.03 16.96 -11.65
C SER A 396 34.70 15.46 -11.68
N LEU A 397 34.36 14.94 -12.86
CA LEU A 397 33.95 13.57 -13.12
C LEU A 397 35.08 12.74 -13.78
N TYR A 398 36.32 13.24 -13.68
CA TYR A 398 37.52 12.52 -14.11
C TYR A 398 37.73 11.24 -13.28
N GLY A 399 38.32 10.20 -13.89
CA GLY A 399 38.60 8.92 -13.25
C GLY A 399 37.44 7.91 -13.27
N LEU A 400 36.22 8.33 -13.61
CA LEU A 400 35.01 7.49 -13.62
C LEU A 400 34.93 6.53 -14.84
N SER A 401 35.94 5.69 -15.02
CA SER A 401 36.12 4.81 -16.18
C SER A 401 35.11 3.66 -16.31
N SER A 402 34.43 3.30 -15.23
CA SER A 402 33.44 2.20 -15.18
C SER A 402 31.99 2.66 -15.07
N MET A 403 31.75 3.97 -15.04
CA MET A 403 30.43 4.55 -14.79
C MET A 403 29.47 4.29 -15.96
N LYS A 404 28.33 3.65 -15.66
CA LYS A 404 27.30 3.25 -16.64
C LYS A 404 26.08 4.15 -16.62
N ARG A 405 25.74 4.70 -15.45
CA ARG A 405 24.62 5.64 -15.30
C ARG A 405 25.03 6.81 -14.39
N LEU A 406 24.70 8.02 -14.83
CA LEU A 406 24.84 9.27 -14.08
C LEU A 406 23.47 9.93 -13.98
N ASP A 407 23.03 10.22 -12.75
CA ASP A 407 21.81 10.99 -12.52
C ASP A 407 22.13 12.38 -11.95
N LEU A 408 21.74 13.41 -12.73
CA LEU A 408 21.83 14.82 -12.40
C LEU A 408 20.44 15.48 -12.46
N SER A 409 19.35 14.71 -12.45
CA SER A 409 18.00 15.24 -12.56
C SER A 409 17.57 16.04 -11.33
N PHE A 410 16.56 16.92 -11.47
CA PHE A 410 16.10 17.81 -10.39
C PHE A 410 17.25 18.67 -9.82
N ASN A 411 17.98 19.36 -10.70
CA ASN A 411 19.05 20.30 -10.34
C ASN A 411 18.82 21.65 -11.05
N LYS A 412 19.81 22.56 -10.99
CA LYS A 412 19.74 23.92 -11.53
C LYS A 412 20.78 24.15 -12.63
N LEU A 413 21.12 23.09 -13.36
CA LEU A 413 22.07 23.16 -14.47
C LEU A 413 21.46 23.95 -15.63
N THR A 414 22.15 24.99 -16.09
CA THR A 414 21.75 25.80 -17.25
C THR A 414 22.43 25.36 -18.54
N THR A 415 23.59 24.70 -18.44
CA THR A 415 24.34 24.12 -19.57
C THR A 415 25.08 22.84 -19.14
N PHE A 416 25.46 22.00 -20.11
CA PHE A 416 26.26 20.79 -19.90
C PHE A 416 27.43 20.73 -20.90
N LYS A 417 28.53 20.04 -20.53
CA LYS A 417 29.81 19.99 -21.28
C LYS A 417 30.46 18.61 -21.15
N GLY A 418 31.14 18.15 -22.19
CA GLY A 418 31.94 16.90 -22.12
C GLY A 418 33.19 17.04 -21.24
N ASP A 419 33.64 18.28 -21.05
CA ASP A 419 34.86 18.65 -20.32
C ASP A 419 34.81 18.36 -18.81
N TYR A 420 33.64 17.99 -18.27
CA TYR A 420 33.51 17.54 -16.88
C TYR A 420 34.20 16.20 -16.62
N PHE A 421 34.31 15.34 -17.64
CA PHE A 421 34.97 14.03 -17.56
C PHE A 421 36.42 14.04 -18.07
N ASN A 422 36.72 14.95 -18.99
CA ASN A 422 37.99 14.97 -19.72
C ASN A 422 39.11 15.66 -18.91
N SER A 423 40.29 15.06 -18.89
CA SER A 423 41.52 15.75 -18.48
C SER A 423 42.25 16.24 -19.74
N LYS A 424 42.97 17.37 -19.65
CA LYS A 424 43.70 18.00 -20.77
C LYS A 424 44.83 17.12 -21.39
N ILE A 425 44.95 15.88 -20.94
CA ILE A 425 46.07 14.97 -21.19
C ILE A 425 45.63 13.73 -21.99
N LYS A 426 44.35 13.31 -21.94
CA LYS A 426 43.84 12.15 -22.71
C LYS A 426 42.30 12.09 -22.80
N PRO A 427 41.71 11.99 -24.01
CA PRO A 427 40.27 11.76 -24.19
C PRO A 427 39.95 10.26 -24.10
N ASP A 428 39.98 9.69 -22.90
CA ASP A 428 39.57 8.29 -22.69
C ASP A 428 38.04 8.15 -22.86
N SER A 429 37.59 7.18 -23.67
CA SER A 429 36.18 7.03 -24.03
C SER A 429 35.33 6.58 -22.84
N SER A 430 34.30 7.35 -22.50
CA SER A 430 33.43 7.07 -21.36
C SER A 430 32.61 5.78 -21.52
N SER A 431 32.40 5.06 -20.43
CA SER A 431 31.53 3.88 -20.36
C SER A 431 30.04 4.18 -20.21
N LEU A 432 29.65 5.46 -20.14
CA LEU A 432 28.29 5.92 -19.83
C LEU A 432 27.27 5.37 -20.85
N GLU A 433 26.26 4.67 -20.33
CA GLU A 433 25.16 4.09 -21.11
C GLU A 433 23.84 4.86 -20.93
N GLU A 434 23.64 5.50 -19.78
CA GLU A 434 22.45 6.31 -19.48
C GLU A 434 22.81 7.62 -18.77
N LEU A 435 22.35 8.75 -19.33
CA LEU A 435 22.51 10.08 -18.76
C LEU A 435 21.12 10.68 -18.49
N ASN A 436 20.85 10.97 -17.21
CA ASN A 436 19.62 11.64 -16.79
C ASN A 436 19.89 13.09 -16.40
N LEU A 437 19.31 14.01 -17.17
CA LEU A 437 19.36 15.47 -16.99
C LEU A 437 17.95 16.07 -16.89
N ASN A 438 16.93 15.25 -16.59
CA ASN A 438 15.54 15.70 -16.48
C ASN A 438 15.36 16.76 -15.37
N ASN A 439 14.34 17.61 -15.48
CA ASN A 439 14.02 18.63 -14.46
C ASN A 439 15.25 19.49 -14.12
N ASN A 440 15.78 20.19 -15.12
CA ASN A 440 16.87 21.16 -14.98
C ASN A 440 16.49 22.46 -15.71
N GLU A 441 17.41 23.42 -15.75
CA GLU A 441 17.22 24.70 -16.45
C GLU A 441 17.96 24.75 -17.79
N LEU A 442 18.24 23.59 -18.40
CA LEU A 442 19.04 23.50 -19.62
C LEU A 442 18.31 24.16 -20.80
N SER A 443 18.92 25.21 -21.35
CA SER A 443 18.51 25.83 -22.61
C SER A 443 19.50 25.57 -23.75
N TYR A 444 20.72 25.13 -23.41
CA TYR A 444 21.82 24.91 -24.34
C TYR A 444 22.76 23.78 -23.87
N LEU A 445 23.29 23.03 -24.84
CA LEU A 445 24.28 21.97 -24.64
C LEU A 445 25.50 22.31 -25.50
N PHE A 446 26.71 22.22 -24.93
CA PHE A 446 27.93 22.49 -25.70
C PHE A 446 28.20 21.37 -26.71
N PRO A 447 28.79 21.62 -27.88
CA PRO A 447 29.14 20.59 -28.86
C PRO A 447 30.00 19.44 -28.30
N SER A 448 30.80 19.68 -27.25
CA SER A 448 31.58 18.63 -26.57
C SER A 448 30.72 17.61 -25.80
N SER A 449 29.47 17.95 -25.45
CA SER A 449 28.62 17.26 -24.45
C SER A 449 28.60 15.74 -24.56
N PHE A 450 28.41 15.18 -25.77
CA PHE A 450 28.25 13.74 -25.96
C PHE A 450 29.38 13.08 -26.76
N THR A 451 30.37 13.86 -27.22
CA THR A 451 31.49 13.38 -28.07
C THR A 451 32.27 12.20 -27.50
N ILE A 452 32.43 12.17 -26.17
CA ILE A 452 33.13 11.13 -25.41
C ILE A 452 32.24 9.94 -24.99
N HIS A 453 30.92 10.07 -25.11
CA HIS A 453 29.92 9.11 -24.61
C HIS A 453 29.41 8.18 -25.72
N SER A 454 30.31 7.61 -26.52
CA SER A 454 29.98 6.75 -27.67
C SER A 454 29.16 5.48 -27.34
N LYS A 455 29.06 5.10 -26.06
CA LYS A 455 28.26 3.96 -25.57
C LYS A 455 26.85 4.34 -25.09
N LEU A 456 26.47 5.63 -25.15
CA LEU A 456 25.18 6.10 -24.66
C LEU A 456 24.01 5.42 -25.40
N LYS A 457 23.07 4.86 -24.63
CA LYS A 457 21.86 4.16 -25.08
C LYS A 457 20.61 4.97 -24.78
N THR A 458 20.60 5.69 -23.67
CA THR A 458 19.44 6.45 -23.19
C THR A 458 19.87 7.86 -22.78
N LEU A 459 19.26 8.86 -23.41
CA LEU A 459 19.45 10.28 -23.11
C LEU A 459 18.12 10.89 -22.66
N LYS A 460 18.07 11.37 -21.41
CA LYS A 460 16.87 11.97 -20.82
C LYS A 460 17.12 13.46 -20.54
N LEU A 461 16.34 14.31 -21.22
CA LEU A 461 16.41 15.78 -21.21
C LEU A 461 15.02 16.41 -21.00
N ALA A 462 14.05 15.64 -20.49
CA ALA A 462 12.68 16.10 -20.28
C ALA A 462 12.57 17.13 -19.14
N PHE A 463 11.56 18.00 -19.19
CA PHE A 463 11.39 19.11 -18.22
C PHE A 463 12.64 20.01 -18.19
N ASN A 464 12.93 20.63 -19.32
CA ASN A 464 14.02 21.59 -19.51
C ASN A 464 13.53 22.80 -20.34
N LYS A 465 14.44 23.65 -20.83
CA LYS A 465 14.16 24.93 -21.50
C LYS A 465 14.64 24.93 -22.97
N PHE A 466 14.70 23.77 -23.62
CA PHE A 466 15.14 23.67 -25.01
C PHE A 466 14.08 24.20 -25.97
N ASN A 467 14.43 25.26 -26.73
CA ASN A 467 13.62 25.82 -27.82
C ASN A 467 13.93 25.19 -29.19
N TYR A 468 15.12 24.59 -29.31
CA TYR A 468 15.65 23.85 -30.46
C TYR A 468 16.64 22.81 -29.94
N PHE A 469 16.89 21.73 -30.68
CA PHE A 469 17.84 20.68 -30.32
C PHE A 469 18.81 20.39 -31.48
N PRO A 470 20.11 20.77 -31.40
CA PRO A 470 21.05 20.59 -32.51
C PRO A 470 21.40 19.12 -32.74
N LYS A 471 21.03 18.61 -33.91
CA LYS A 471 21.21 17.21 -34.36
C LYS A 471 22.65 16.72 -34.33
N GLU A 472 23.62 17.63 -34.47
CA GLU A 472 25.06 17.36 -34.42
C GLU A 472 25.48 16.69 -33.10
N LEU A 473 24.74 16.94 -32.01
CA LEU A 473 24.97 16.32 -30.71
C LEU A 473 24.65 14.82 -30.67
N ILE A 474 23.66 14.36 -31.45
CA ILE A 474 23.18 12.96 -31.40
C ILE A 474 23.56 12.13 -32.63
N LEU A 475 23.88 12.77 -33.76
CA LEU A 475 24.27 12.09 -35.01
C LEU A 475 25.52 11.19 -34.84
N GLY A 476 26.41 11.50 -33.89
CA GLY A 476 27.54 10.62 -33.53
C GLY A 476 27.20 9.40 -32.65
N LEU A 477 26.00 9.36 -32.05
CA LEU A 477 25.62 8.39 -31.02
C LEU A 477 25.03 7.10 -31.60
N ASN A 478 25.86 6.34 -32.31
CA ASN A 478 25.51 5.06 -32.95
C ASN A 478 24.85 4.00 -32.03
N ASN A 479 24.91 4.16 -30.70
CA ASN A 479 24.32 3.27 -29.71
C ASN A 479 22.98 3.73 -29.13
N ILE A 480 22.51 4.95 -29.46
CA ILE A 480 21.30 5.53 -28.90
C ILE A 480 20.07 4.68 -29.25
N GLN A 481 19.20 4.45 -28.27
CA GLN A 481 17.98 3.65 -28.36
C GLN A 481 16.76 4.43 -27.87
N GLU A 482 16.95 5.35 -26.92
CA GLU A 482 15.92 6.21 -26.37
C GLU A 482 16.43 7.66 -26.24
N VAL A 483 15.66 8.60 -26.79
CA VAL A 483 15.82 10.05 -26.59
C VAL A 483 14.50 10.59 -26.04
N ASP A 484 14.55 11.23 -24.88
CA ASP A 484 13.41 11.89 -24.24
C ASP A 484 13.67 13.40 -24.11
N LEU A 485 12.93 14.16 -24.90
CA LEU A 485 12.92 15.62 -24.98
C LEU A 485 11.51 16.17 -24.69
N SER A 486 10.67 15.40 -24.01
CA SER A 486 9.33 15.83 -23.61
C SER A 486 9.34 17.01 -22.62
N ASN A 487 8.23 17.73 -22.48
CA ASN A 487 8.10 18.83 -21.52
C ASN A 487 9.21 19.89 -21.71
N ASN A 488 9.39 20.33 -22.96
CA ASN A 488 10.35 21.36 -23.38
C ASN A 488 9.62 22.45 -24.17
N GLN A 489 10.36 23.29 -24.92
CA GLN A 489 9.82 24.43 -25.65
C GLN A 489 10.07 24.35 -27.16
N LEU A 490 10.36 23.14 -27.68
CA LEU A 490 10.66 22.89 -29.09
C LEU A 490 9.50 23.36 -29.99
N LYS A 491 9.81 24.04 -31.10
CA LYS A 491 8.82 24.61 -32.04
C LYS A 491 8.74 23.92 -33.40
N THR A 492 9.87 23.47 -33.91
CA THR A 492 9.99 22.78 -35.20
C THR A 492 10.76 21.47 -35.02
N ILE A 493 10.67 20.59 -36.01
CA ILE A 493 11.65 19.51 -36.21
C ILE A 493 12.15 19.63 -37.65
N ASP A 494 13.45 19.85 -37.82
CA ASP A 494 14.05 20.21 -39.10
C ASP A 494 14.64 18.98 -39.82
N ASP A 495 15.23 19.20 -41.00
CA ASP A 495 15.76 18.15 -41.86
C ASP A 495 16.81 17.28 -41.14
N TYR A 496 16.58 15.97 -41.16
CA TYR A 496 17.42 14.93 -40.56
C TYR A 496 17.67 15.00 -39.04
N ASP A 497 16.90 15.77 -38.27
CA ASP A 497 17.18 15.98 -36.83
C ASP A 497 17.25 14.70 -35.99
N TYR A 498 16.43 13.69 -36.32
CA TYR A 498 16.47 12.35 -35.73
C TYR A 498 16.73 11.28 -36.80
N GLY A 499 17.36 11.69 -37.91
CA GLY A 499 17.71 10.85 -39.05
C GLY A 499 19.04 10.10 -38.87
N PHE A 500 19.23 9.05 -39.66
CA PHE A 500 20.46 8.24 -39.67
C PHE A 500 20.84 7.58 -38.32
N LEU A 501 19.93 7.43 -37.37
CA LEU A 501 20.20 6.83 -36.05
C LEU A 501 19.90 5.31 -36.08
N PRO A 502 20.91 4.43 -36.26
CA PRO A 502 20.70 3.03 -36.67
C PRO A 502 20.19 2.12 -35.55
N ARG A 503 20.06 2.64 -34.31
CA ARG A 503 19.61 1.90 -33.13
C ARG A 503 18.46 2.56 -32.37
N LEU A 504 18.03 3.76 -32.77
CA LEU A 504 16.94 4.48 -32.08
C LEU A 504 15.64 3.67 -32.16
N ARG A 505 14.96 3.48 -31.03
CA ARG A 505 13.71 2.70 -30.91
C ARG A 505 12.55 3.54 -30.39
N LYS A 506 12.82 4.46 -29.48
CA LYS A 506 11.83 5.34 -28.86
C LYS A 506 12.30 6.79 -28.96
N LEU A 507 11.43 7.65 -29.47
CA LEU A 507 11.59 9.09 -29.47
C LEU A 507 10.39 9.72 -28.77
N ASN A 508 10.65 10.49 -27.72
CA ASN A 508 9.62 11.13 -26.92
C ASN A 508 9.75 12.66 -26.99
N LEU A 509 8.76 13.31 -27.60
CA LEU A 509 8.72 14.75 -27.87
C LEU A 509 7.41 15.39 -27.36
N ASN A 510 6.68 14.70 -26.49
CA ASN A 510 5.37 15.16 -26.05
C ASN A 510 5.44 16.38 -25.11
N ASN A 511 4.36 17.15 -25.07
CA ASN A 511 4.28 18.41 -24.32
C ASN A 511 5.42 19.38 -24.71
N ASN A 512 5.41 19.76 -25.99
CA ASN A 512 6.27 20.80 -26.56
C ASN A 512 5.38 21.82 -27.31
N ASN A 513 5.97 22.75 -28.05
CA ASN A 513 5.25 23.73 -28.87
C ASN A 513 5.34 23.41 -30.36
N ILE A 514 5.51 22.13 -30.74
CA ILE A 514 5.86 21.77 -32.12
C ILE A 514 4.67 22.03 -33.04
N ASP A 515 4.82 22.99 -33.95
CA ASP A 515 3.82 23.37 -34.97
C ASP A 515 4.11 22.70 -36.34
N SER A 516 5.38 22.42 -36.63
CA SER A 516 5.84 21.98 -37.95
C SER A 516 6.96 20.93 -37.86
N ILE A 517 6.94 19.99 -38.80
CA ILE A 517 7.87 18.84 -38.87
C ILE A 517 8.25 18.60 -40.33
N SER A 518 9.55 18.59 -40.65
CA SER A 518 10.01 18.26 -42.01
C SER A 518 9.80 16.78 -42.36
N GLU A 519 9.48 16.50 -43.63
CA GLU A 519 9.34 15.13 -44.15
C GLU A 519 10.62 14.28 -44.01
N THR A 520 11.80 14.89 -43.86
CA THR A 520 13.08 14.14 -43.80
C THR A 520 13.60 13.89 -42.37
N CYS A 521 12.94 14.42 -41.33
CA CYS A 521 13.49 14.44 -39.98
C CYS A 521 13.80 13.06 -39.37
N PHE A 522 13.09 12.00 -39.79
CA PHE A 522 13.30 10.61 -39.36
C PHE A 522 14.04 9.73 -40.38
N PHE A 523 14.57 10.31 -41.46
CA PHE A 523 15.07 9.56 -42.61
C PHE A 523 16.15 8.52 -42.22
N ASN A 524 16.00 7.29 -42.71
CA ASN A 524 16.87 6.14 -42.46
C ASN A 524 16.95 5.63 -40.98
N SER A 525 16.18 6.19 -40.05
CA SER A 525 16.12 5.71 -38.65
C SER A 525 15.22 4.46 -38.49
N SER A 526 15.50 3.43 -39.29
CA SER A 526 14.65 2.24 -39.54
C SER A 526 14.34 1.33 -38.33
N GLN A 527 14.95 1.58 -37.17
CA GLN A 527 14.71 0.83 -35.93
C GLN A 527 13.64 1.47 -35.02
N LEU A 528 13.19 2.68 -35.36
CA LEU A 528 12.21 3.45 -34.60
C LEU A 528 10.88 2.71 -34.54
N GLN A 529 10.40 2.47 -33.32
CA GLN A 529 9.22 1.65 -32.99
C GLN A 529 8.12 2.46 -32.33
N ILE A 530 8.50 3.50 -31.56
CA ILE A 530 7.60 4.37 -30.81
C ILE A 530 7.97 5.82 -31.12
N ILE A 531 7.02 6.56 -31.69
CA ILE A 531 7.06 8.02 -31.81
C ILE A 531 5.93 8.60 -30.95
N ASN A 532 6.27 9.51 -30.05
CA ASN A 532 5.29 10.23 -29.24
C ASN A 532 5.42 11.74 -29.47
N LEU A 533 4.44 12.29 -30.19
CA LEU A 533 4.29 13.71 -30.54
C LEU A 533 3.03 14.32 -29.88
N SER A 534 2.47 13.66 -28.87
CA SER A 534 1.29 14.14 -28.16
C SER A 534 1.48 15.49 -27.46
N PHE A 535 0.40 16.23 -27.23
CA PHE A 535 0.45 17.56 -26.60
C PHE A 535 1.42 18.50 -27.33
N ASN A 536 1.13 18.74 -28.61
CA ASN A 536 1.86 19.68 -29.47
C ASN A 536 0.84 20.53 -30.25
N ARG A 537 1.26 21.21 -31.33
CA ARG A 537 0.46 22.17 -32.09
C ARG A 537 0.37 21.79 -33.58
N LEU A 538 0.50 20.51 -33.89
CA LEU A 538 0.57 20.02 -35.27
C LEU A 538 -0.79 20.18 -35.96
N GLU A 539 -0.85 21.03 -36.99
CA GLU A 539 -2.06 21.23 -37.81
C GLU A 539 -2.16 20.20 -38.96
N LYS A 540 -1.03 19.82 -39.55
CA LYS A 540 -0.93 18.86 -40.67
C LYS A 540 0.36 18.04 -40.60
N LEU A 541 0.39 16.90 -41.29
CA LEU A 541 1.58 16.06 -41.47
C LEU A 541 1.90 15.91 -42.97
N GLY A 542 3.19 15.92 -43.31
CA GLY A 542 3.65 15.64 -44.69
C GLY A 542 3.51 14.17 -45.08
N GLU A 543 3.26 13.89 -46.36
CA GLU A 543 3.07 12.54 -46.88
C GLU A 543 4.25 11.60 -46.60
N ARG A 544 5.48 12.11 -46.73
CA ARG A 544 6.71 11.30 -46.71
C ARG A 544 7.35 11.20 -45.32
N LEU A 545 6.75 11.81 -44.31
CA LEU A 545 7.29 11.94 -42.95
C LEU A 545 7.79 10.62 -42.33
N PHE A 546 7.06 9.52 -42.54
CA PHE A 546 7.42 8.20 -41.99
C PHE A 546 8.11 7.27 -43.01
N ASN A 547 8.71 7.83 -44.06
CA ASN A 547 9.47 7.06 -45.05
C ASN A 547 10.63 6.28 -44.38
N SER A 548 10.80 5.02 -44.79
CA SER A 548 11.79 4.07 -44.26
C SER A 548 11.65 3.68 -42.78
N LEU A 549 10.55 4.05 -42.11
CA LEU A 549 10.27 3.64 -40.72
C LEU A 549 9.61 2.26 -40.64
N TYR A 550 10.30 1.26 -41.20
CA TYR A 550 9.81 -0.11 -41.37
C TYR A 550 9.41 -0.85 -40.08
N ARG A 551 9.77 -0.31 -38.90
CA ARG A 551 9.50 -0.90 -37.58
C ARG A 551 8.58 -0.06 -36.69
N LEU A 552 8.00 1.03 -37.18
CA LEU A 552 7.10 1.90 -36.41
C LEU A 552 5.81 1.13 -36.07
N LYS A 553 5.64 0.83 -34.77
CA LYS A 553 4.52 0.06 -34.20
C LYS A 553 3.49 0.95 -33.52
N ILE A 554 3.97 1.99 -32.83
CA ILE A 554 3.17 2.90 -32.01
C ILE A 554 3.43 4.34 -32.43
N LEU A 555 2.37 5.03 -32.82
CA LEU A 555 2.37 6.45 -33.14
C LEU A 555 1.32 7.17 -32.28
N ASN A 556 1.77 8.06 -31.40
CA ASN A 556 0.88 8.92 -30.62
C ASN A 556 0.95 10.37 -31.12
N LEU A 557 -0.19 10.87 -31.56
CA LEU A 557 -0.42 12.22 -32.07
C LEU A 557 -1.55 12.94 -31.30
N ASN A 558 -1.97 12.42 -30.14
CA ASN A 558 -3.11 12.97 -29.42
C ASN A 558 -2.86 14.37 -28.83
N ASN A 559 -3.93 15.13 -28.62
CA ASN A 559 -3.88 16.54 -28.20
C ASN A 559 -3.00 17.40 -29.13
N ASN A 560 -3.40 17.48 -30.39
CA ASN A 560 -2.83 18.33 -31.44
C ASN A 560 -3.97 19.10 -32.16
N SER A 561 -3.73 19.66 -33.35
CA SER A 561 -4.71 20.40 -34.14
C SER A 561 -4.95 19.77 -35.52
N LEU A 562 -4.75 18.45 -35.64
CA LEU A 562 -4.88 17.73 -36.91
C LEU A 562 -6.35 17.68 -37.35
N SER A 563 -6.64 18.12 -38.57
CA SER A 563 -7.97 18.01 -39.20
C SER A 563 -8.04 16.94 -40.29
N GLU A 564 -6.92 16.57 -40.90
CA GLU A 564 -6.81 15.57 -41.96
C GLU A 564 -5.48 14.77 -41.86
N LEU A 565 -5.43 13.59 -42.48
CA LEU A 565 -4.20 12.79 -42.64
C LEU A 565 -4.04 12.37 -44.10
N PRO A 566 -2.88 12.59 -44.76
CA PRO A 566 -2.72 12.24 -46.18
C PRO A 566 -2.89 10.74 -46.47
N ASP A 567 -3.64 10.39 -47.52
CA ASP A 567 -3.98 9.02 -47.93
C ASP A 567 -2.77 8.07 -48.07
N THR A 568 -1.56 8.61 -48.31
CA THR A 568 -0.33 7.84 -48.53
C THR A 568 0.60 7.75 -47.31
N ILE A 569 0.30 8.42 -46.20
CA ILE A 569 1.23 8.56 -45.06
C ILE A 569 1.58 7.22 -44.38
N PHE A 570 0.65 6.27 -44.37
CA PHE A 570 0.83 4.91 -43.81
C PHE A 570 0.99 3.82 -44.88
N GLU A 571 1.47 4.16 -46.08
CA GLU A 571 1.70 3.20 -47.16
C GLU A 571 2.67 2.06 -46.75
N ARG A 572 2.39 0.82 -47.18
CA ARG A 572 3.16 -0.39 -46.81
C ARG A 572 4.63 -0.38 -47.26
N SER A 573 4.96 0.45 -48.25
CA SER A 573 6.33 0.74 -48.70
C SER A 573 7.12 1.57 -47.69
N ARG A 574 6.44 2.35 -46.84
CA ARG A 574 7.01 3.30 -45.86
C ARG A 574 7.06 2.67 -44.46
N ILE A 575 5.91 2.21 -43.96
CA ILE A 575 5.74 1.52 -42.67
C ILE A 575 5.19 0.12 -42.92
N ARG A 576 5.78 -0.92 -42.31
CA ARG A 576 5.38 -2.32 -42.57
C ARG A 576 4.26 -2.84 -41.68
N MET A 577 4.15 -2.34 -40.44
CA MET A 577 3.31 -2.92 -39.39
C MET A 577 3.02 -1.89 -38.29
N LEU A 578 2.09 -0.98 -38.55
CA LEU A 578 1.54 -0.09 -37.52
C LEU A 578 0.50 -0.86 -36.69
N GLU A 579 0.71 -0.99 -35.38
CA GLU A 579 -0.13 -1.80 -34.48
C GLU A 579 -1.10 -0.95 -33.65
N HIS A 580 -0.66 0.24 -33.25
CA HIS A 580 -1.38 1.19 -32.41
C HIS A 580 -1.23 2.62 -32.94
N ILE A 581 -2.35 3.34 -33.04
CA ILE A 581 -2.37 4.77 -33.33
C ILE A 581 -3.39 5.49 -32.44
N SER A 582 -2.98 6.61 -31.85
CA SER A 582 -3.85 7.54 -31.11
C SER A 582 -3.86 8.90 -31.79
N LEU A 583 -5.06 9.34 -32.15
CA LEU A 583 -5.42 10.59 -32.81
C LEU A 583 -6.44 11.38 -31.97
N ALA A 584 -6.62 11.00 -30.70
CA ALA A 584 -7.58 11.64 -29.81
C ALA A 584 -7.29 13.13 -29.58
N TRP A 585 -8.30 13.91 -29.18
CA TRP A 585 -8.15 15.35 -28.91
C TRP A 585 -7.50 16.09 -30.11
N ASN A 586 -8.14 15.99 -31.27
CA ASN A 586 -7.75 16.67 -32.50
C ASN A 586 -9.00 17.33 -33.13
N GLN A 587 -8.97 17.66 -34.42
CA GLN A 587 -10.02 18.41 -35.13
C GLN A 587 -10.60 17.63 -36.32
N PHE A 588 -10.56 16.30 -36.28
CA PHE A 588 -11.10 15.45 -37.35
C PHE A 588 -12.63 15.56 -37.41
N THR A 589 -13.19 15.90 -38.58
CA THR A 589 -14.65 15.90 -38.87
C THR A 589 -15.11 14.63 -39.57
N GLU A 590 -14.21 13.97 -40.29
CA GLU A 590 -14.37 12.63 -40.84
C GLU A 590 -13.28 11.73 -40.27
N ALA A 591 -13.58 10.44 -40.04
CA ALA A 591 -12.57 9.48 -39.63
C ALA A 591 -11.54 9.27 -40.78
N PRO A 592 -10.22 9.30 -40.54
CA PRO A 592 -9.18 9.21 -41.58
C PRO A 592 -8.96 7.76 -42.10
N LEU A 593 -10.05 7.07 -42.44
CA LEU A 593 -10.09 5.65 -42.75
C LEU A 593 -9.27 5.30 -44.00
N ARG A 594 -9.26 6.15 -45.04
CA ARG A 594 -8.48 5.94 -46.29
C ARG A 594 -6.98 5.74 -46.04
N SER A 595 -6.44 6.51 -45.11
CA SER A 595 -5.04 6.50 -44.68
C SER A 595 -4.76 5.28 -43.79
N LEU A 596 -5.67 4.96 -42.88
CA LEU A 596 -5.61 3.75 -42.02
C LEU A 596 -5.76 2.45 -42.84
N GLN A 597 -6.51 2.46 -43.95
CA GLN A 597 -6.76 1.29 -44.80
C GLN A 597 -5.48 0.68 -45.35
N LYS A 598 -4.38 1.44 -45.47
CA LYS A 598 -3.10 0.89 -45.93
C LYS A 598 -2.51 -0.12 -44.91
N GLN A 599 -2.86 0.01 -43.63
CA GLN A 599 -2.39 -0.82 -42.50
C GLN A 599 -3.47 -1.73 -41.87
N TYR A 600 -4.67 -1.85 -42.48
CA TYR A 600 -5.84 -2.57 -41.93
C TYR A 600 -5.63 -4.02 -41.43
N PHE A 601 -4.55 -4.68 -41.82
CA PHE A 601 -4.23 -6.05 -41.38
C PHE A 601 -3.41 -6.08 -40.08
N PHE A 602 -2.73 -4.98 -39.74
CA PHE A 602 -1.83 -4.88 -38.58
C PHE A 602 -2.36 -3.95 -37.48
N LEU A 603 -3.21 -2.97 -37.82
CA LEU A 603 -3.86 -2.10 -36.84
C LEU A 603 -4.70 -2.91 -35.86
N THR A 604 -4.25 -2.99 -34.61
CA THR A 604 -4.98 -3.66 -33.52
C THR A 604 -5.80 -2.69 -32.69
N SER A 605 -5.36 -1.44 -32.62
CA SER A 605 -5.90 -0.40 -31.76
C SER A 605 -5.89 0.94 -32.48
N VAL A 606 -7.06 1.57 -32.55
CA VAL A 606 -7.26 2.91 -33.11
C VAL A 606 -8.08 3.71 -32.11
N ASP A 607 -7.53 4.85 -31.70
CA ASP A 607 -8.16 5.80 -30.80
C ASP A 607 -8.37 7.14 -31.52
N LEU A 608 -9.65 7.50 -31.68
CA LEU A 608 -10.17 8.71 -32.33
C LEU A 608 -11.05 9.51 -31.37
N SER A 609 -10.95 9.26 -30.05
CA SER A 609 -11.78 9.90 -29.03
C SER A 609 -11.62 11.43 -28.99
N HIS A 610 -12.64 12.16 -28.53
CA HIS A 610 -12.63 13.63 -28.44
C HIS A 610 -12.22 14.31 -29.77
N ASN A 611 -13.00 14.06 -30.82
CA ASN A 611 -12.91 14.72 -32.12
C ASN A 611 -14.31 15.20 -32.54
N ASN A 612 -14.42 15.81 -33.72
CA ASN A 612 -15.69 16.31 -34.26
C ASN A 612 -16.28 15.34 -35.32
N ILE A 613 -16.05 14.03 -35.19
CA ILE A 613 -16.48 13.06 -36.21
C ILE A 613 -18.00 12.89 -36.17
N GLU A 614 -18.68 13.23 -37.26
CA GLU A 614 -20.14 13.06 -37.42
C GLU A 614 -20.49 11.78 -38.21
N HIS A 615 -19.72 11.50 -39.26
CA HIS A 615 -20.03 10.48 -40.27
C HIS A 615 -19.01 9.33 -40.33
N ILE A 616 -19.50 8.09 -40.27
CA ILE A 616 -18.73 6.85 -40.45
C ILE A 616 -19.47 5.91 -41.44
N PRO A 617 -18.86 5.53 -42.57
CA PRO A 617 -19.51 4.79 -43.66
C PRO A 617 -19.68 3.29 -43.37
N SER A 618 -20.68 2.69 -44.04
CA SER A 618 -21.17 1.30 -43.87
C SER A 618 -20.43 0.21 -44.65
N ASP A 619 -19.29 0.52 -45.26
CA ASP A 619 -18.59 -0.37 -46.21
C ASP A 619 -17.07 -0.48 -45.93
N ASP A 620 -16.56 0.08 -44.82
CA ASP A 620 -15.12 0.17 -44.62
C ASP A 620 -14.48 -1.05 -43.93
N SER A 621 -13.89 -1.88 -44.80
CA SER A 621 -12.89 -2.93 -44.54
C SER A 621 -11.87 -2.68 -43.41
N THR A 622 -11.53 -1.42 -43.10
CA THR A 622 -10.64 -1.03 -42.00
C THR A 622 -11.12 -1.52 -40.65
N MET A 623 -12.40 -1.31 -40.33
CA MET A 623 -12.95 -1.52 -38.99
C MET A 623 -13.14 -3.01 -38.64
N VAL A 624 -13.15 -3.90 -39.63
CA VAL A 624 -13.37 -5.34 -39.45
C VAL A 624 -12.27 -6.00 -38.61
N ASN A 625 -11.02 -5.56 -38.74
CA ASN A 625 -9.84 -6.17 -38.09
C ASN A 625 -9.39 -5.48 -36.79
N ILE A 626 -9.91 -4.28 -36.49
CA ILE A 626 -9.54 -3.53 -35.28
C ILE A 626 -10.06 -4.29 -34.06
N LYS A 627 -9.22 -4.47 -33.04
CA LYS A 627 -9.59 -5.17 -31.79
C LYS A 627 -10.03 -4.19 -30.70
N HIS A 628 -9.45 -3.00 -30.68
CA HIS A 628 -9.75 -1.93 -29.74
C HIS A 628 -10.05 -0.65 -30.52
N LEU A 629 -11.31 -0.22 -30.52
CA LEU A 629 -11.78 0.96 -31.24
C LEU A 629 -12.38 1.95 -30.23
N ASP A 630 -11.78 3.14 -30.14
CA ASP A 630 -12.32 4.25 -29.36
C ASP A 630 -12.79 5.37 -30.28
N LEU A 631 -14.09 5.69 -30.16
CA LEU A 631 -14.78 6.77 -30.86
C LEU A 631 -15.52 7.68 -29.88
N SER A 632 -15.22 7.59 -28.57
CA SER A 632 -15.92 8.34 -27.53
C SER A 632 -15.82 9.85 -27.69
N PHE A 633 -16.83 10.57 -27.20
CA PHE A 633 -16.95 12.03 -27.27
C PHE A 633 -16.77 12.60 -28.68
N ASN A 634 -17.40 11.94 -29.66
CA ASN A 634 -17.58 12.42 -31.03
C ASN A 634 -19.09 12.64 -31.30
N PRO A 635 -19.49 13.68 -32.07
CA PRO A 635 -20.87 13.99 -32.41
C PRO A 635 -21.47 13.04 -33.48
N LEU A 636 -21.31 11.73 -33.31
CA LEU A 636 -21.73 10.72 -34.29
C LEU A 636 -23.23 10.81 -34.59
N THR A 637 -23.57 10.77 -35.88
CA THR A 637 -24.97 10.62 -36.31
C THR A 637 -25.52 9.22 -36.00
N ARG A 638 -26.84 9.10 -35.86
CA ARG A 638 -27.52 7.81 -35.61
C ARG A 638 -27.21 6.75 -36.68
N GLU A 639 -26.97 7.19 -37.92
CA GLU A 639 -26.55 6.32 -39.02
C GLU A 639 -25.13 5.78 -38.79
N SER A 640 -24.16 6.63 -38.44
CA SER A 640 -22.81 6.21 -38.05
C SER A 640 -22.82 5.17 -36.93
N VAL A 641 -23.62 5.39 -35.88
CA VAL A 641 -23.76 4.43 -34.76
C VAL A 641 -24.33 3.09 -35.24
N ASN A 642 -25.36 3.10 -36.08
CA ASN A 642 -25.93 1.88 -36.65
C ASN A 642 -24.90 1.12 -37.53
N ASN A 643 -24.12 1.82 -38.36
CA ASN A 643 -23.06 1.24 -39.18
C ASN A 643 -21.96 0.59 -38.30
N ILE A 644 -21.60 1.22 -37.19
CA ILE A 644 -20.64 0.65 -36.23
C ILE A 644 -21.15 -0.68 -35.67
N LEU A 645 -22.42 -0.76 -35.27
CA LEU A 645 -22.98 -1.85 -34.45
C LEU A 645 -23.63 -3.01 -35.24
N ASN A 646 -24.13 -2.77 -36.46
CA ASN A 646 -24.83 -3.78 -37.27
C ASN A 646 -23.89 -4.70 -38.09
N GLU A 647 -22.59 -4.39 -38.14
CA GLU A 647 -21.61 -5.12 -38.97
C GLU A 647 -20.81 -6.17 -38.18
N PRO A 648 -20.58 -7.38 -38.72
CA PRO A 648 -19.79 -8.43 -38.08
C PRO A 648 -18.30 -8.09 -38.02
N LYS A 649 -17.85 -7.57 -36.88
CA LYS A 649 -16.49 -7.09 -36.64
C LYS A 649 -15.71 -7.97 -35.66
N THR A 650 -14.38 -8.00 -35.78
CA THR A 650 -13.48 -8.71 -34.83
C THR A 650 -13.10 -7.88 -33.59
N VAL A 651 -13.77 -6.74 -33.41
CA VAL A 651 -13.66 -5.82 -32.27
C VAL A 651 -13.93 -6.57 -30.97
N ARG A 652 -13.05 -6.35 -29.99
CA ARG A 652 -13.09 -6.92 -28.64
C ARG A 652 -13.35 -5.86 -27.58
N ALA A 653 -12.89 -4.64 -27.80
CA ALA A 653 -13.23 -3.47 -27.00
C ALA A 653 -13.76 -2.36 -27.91
N LEU A 654 -14.98 -1.91 -27.61
CA LEU A 654 -15.64 -0.80 -28.30
C LEU A 654 -16.01 0.27 -27.27
N ASN A 655 -15.52 1.49 -27.47
CA ASN A 655 -15.92 2.65 -26.68
C ASN A 655 -16.70 3.66 -27.54
N LEU A 656 -17.96 3.89 -27.15
CA LEU A 656 -18.90 4.83 -27.74
C LEU A 656 -19.47 5.78 -26.67
N ALA A 657 -18.73 6.01 -25.58
CA ALA A 657 -19.15 6.93 -24.54
C ALA A 657 -19.36 8.35 -25.10
N GLY A 658 -20.42 9.06 -24.69
CA GLY A 658 -20.64 10.45 -25.10
C GLY A 658 -20.86 10.66 -26.61
N THR A 659 -21.49 9.70 -27.31
CA THR A 659 -21.77 9.76 -28.76
C THR A 659 -23.25 10.00 -29.10
N ASN A 660 -24.01 10.58 -28.16
CA ASN A 660 -25.43 10.94 -28.29
C ASN A 660 -26.39 9.76 -28.61
N ILE A 661 -26.07 8.56 -28.14
CA ILE A 661 -26.91 7.37 -28.33
C ILE A 661 -28.18 7.46 -27.44
N GLU A 662 -29.36 7.25 -28.03
CA GLU A 662 -30.65 7.21 -27.31
C GLU A 662 -31.19 5.78 -27.10
N GLU A 663 -30.90 4.88 -28.03
CA GLU A 663 -31.36 3.48 -28.04
C GLU A 663 -30.31 2.62 -28.76
N VAL A 664 -30.11 1.38 -28.32
CA VAL A 664 -29.30 0.38 -29.02
C VAL A 664 -30.14 -0.87 -29.27
N VAL A 665 -30.37 -1.17 -30.56
CA VAL A 665 -31.32 -2.20 -30.99
C VAL A 665 -30.65 -3.54 -31.30
N HIS A 666 -29.49 -3.51 -31.97
CA HIS A 666 -28.72 -4.69 -32.41
C HIS A 666 -27.21 -4.50 -32.15
N LEU A 667 -26.48 -5.60 -32.06
CA LEU A 667 -25.04 -5.64 -31.82
C LEU A 667 -24.44 -6.93 -32.40
N GLU A 668 -24.04 -6.91 -33.67
CA GLU A 668 -23.54 -8.09 -34.40
C GLU A 668 -22.02 -8.33 -34.16
N THR A 669 -21.54 -8.12 -32.94
CA THR A 669 -20.11 -8.24 -32.56
C THR A 669 -19.86 -9.46 -31.65
N PRO A 670 -19.73 -10.69 -32.19
CA PRO A 670 -19.68 -11.91 -31.39
C PRO A 670 -18.39 -12.09 -30.58
N PHE A 671 -17.34 -11.34 -30.87
CA PHE A 671 -16.05 -11.38 -30.16
C PHE A 671 -15.89 -10.23 -29.14
N LEU A 672 -16.94 -9.46 -28.88
CA LEU A 672 -16.89 -8.32 -27.97
C LEU A 672 -16.73 -8.78 -26.51
N GLN A 673 -15.72 -8.24 -25.83
CA GLN A 673 -15.39 -8.50 -24.42
C GLN A 673 -15.60 -7.25 -23.55
N TYR A 674 -15.42 -6.05 -24.11
CA TYR A 674 -15.60 -4.76 -23.45
C TYR A 674 -16.52 -3.86 -24.29
N LEU A 675 -17.55 -3.29 -23.67
CA LEU A 675 -18.47 -2.32 -24.28
C LEU A 675 -18.68 -1.14 -23.35
N ASN A 676 -18.31 0.07 -23.80
CA ASN A 676 -18.62 1.30 -23.10
C ASN A 676 -19.65 2.14 -23.88
N LEU A 677 -20.77 2.40 -23.22
CA LEU A 677 -21.90 3.20 -23.70
C LEU A 677 -22.22 4.36 -22.71
N SER A 678 -21.27 4.75 -21.86
CA SER A 678 -21.48 5.78 -20.84
C SER A 678 -21.71 7.19 -21.42
N TYR A 679 -22.17 8.15 -20.60
CA TYR A 679 -22.41 9.55 -21.02
C TYR A 679 -23.36 9.73 -22.22
N ASN A 680 -24.26 8.76 -22.46
CA ASN A 680 -25.26 8.79 -23.51
C ASN A 680 -26.66 9.08 -22.94
N ASN A 681 -27.70 9.01 -23.77
CA ASN A 681 -29.10 9.27 -23.38
C ASN A 681 -29.93 7.97 -23.38
N ILE A 682 -29.28 6.83 -23.11
CA ILE A 682 -29.91 5.50 -23.20
C ILE A 682 -30.89 5.33 -22.04
N LYS A 683 -32.14 4.98 -22.37
CA LYS A 683 -33.21 4.70 -21.39
C LYS A 683 -33.49 3.21 -21.25
N LEU A 684 -33.26 2.46 -22.32
CA LEU A 684 -33.54 1.04 -22.48
C LEU A 684 -32.68 0.47 -23.62
N LEU A 685 -32.42 -0.84 -23.56
CA LEU A 685 -31.71 -1.60 -24.60
C LEU A 685 -32.68 -2.57 -25.28
N GLY A 686 -32.47 -2.85 -26.57
CA GLY A 686 -33.27 -3.80 -27.33
C GLY A 686 -33.21 -5.22 -26.73
N GLN A 687 -34.35 -5.92 -26.68
CA GLN A 687 -34.45 -7.23 -26.00
C GLN A 687 -33.48 -8.31 -26.52
N ASN A 688 -33.01 -8.17 -27.76
CA ASN A 688 -32.15 -9.13 -28.45
C ASN A 688 -30.72 -8.61 -28.70
N ILE A 689 -30.34 -7.46 -28.11
CA ILE A 689 -29.02 -6.84 -28.29
C ILE A 689 -27.86 -7.81 -28.05
N PHE A 690 -27.93 -8.64 -27.00
CA PHE A 690 -26.84 -9.55 -26.61
C PHE A 690 -26.93 -10.97 -27.21
N ASP A 691 -27.78 -11.20 -28.22
CA ASP A 691 -27.97 -12.54 -28.83
C ASP A 691 -26.72 -13.05 -29.57
N ARG A 692 -25.77 -12.16 -29.88
CA ARG A 692 -24.49 -12.48 -30.54
C ARG A 692 -23.29 -12.30 -29.61
N SER A 693 -23.26 -11.21 -28.84
CA SER A 693 -22.13 -10.78 -28.00
C SER A 693 -22.10 -11.46 -26.62
N THR A 694 -22.33 -12.78 -26.56
CA THR A 694 -22.37 -13.56 -25.31
C THR A 694 -21.01 -13.74 -24.61
N LEU A 695 -19.94 -13.25 -25.24
CA LEU A 695 -18.58 -13.21 -24.69
C LEU A 695 -18.27 -11.93 -23.90
N LEU A 696 -19.24 -11.03 -23.72
CA LEU A 696 -19.03 -9.76 -23.00
C LEU A 696 -18.61 -10.01 -21.54
N GLU A 697 -17.50 -9.40 -21.15
CA GLU A 697 -16.90 -9.47 -19.81
C GLU A 697 -17.06 -8.15 -19.04
N GLU A 698 -17.12 -7.02 -19.74
CA GLU A 698 -17.27 -5.67 -19.17
C GLU A 698 -18.29 -4.83 -19.93
N LEU A 699 -19.22 -4.22 -19.19
CA LEU A 699 -20.28 -3.36 -19.68
C LEU A 699 -20.39 -2.09 -18.82
N ASP A 700 -20.11 -0.94 -19.43
CA ASP A 700 -20.29 0.38 -18.81
C ASP A 700 -21.51 1.08 -19.41
N LEU A 701 -22.51 1.32 -18.55
CA LEU A 701 -23.75 2.06 -18.83
C LEU A 701 -23.86 3.33 -17.95
N GLY A 702 -22.75 3.79 -17.36
CA GLY A 702 -22.73 4.95 -16.47
C GLY A 702 -23.19 6.25 -17.15
N HIS A 703 -23.69 7.23 -16.39
CA HIS A 703 -24.15 8.53 -16.92
C HIS A 703 -25.15 8.40 -18.10
N ASN A 704 -26.19 7.58 -17.92
CA ASN A 704 -27.29 7.42 -18.88
C ASN A 704 -28.65 7.79 -18.25
N ALA A 705 -29.74 7.58 -18.99
CA ALA A 705 -31.11 7.93 -18.60
C ALA A 705 -31.92 6.71 -18.12
N ILE A 706 -31.27 5.67 -17.59
CA ILE A 706 -31.92 4.43 -17.14
C ILE A 706 -32.67 4.66 -15.83
N ASN A 707 -33.99 4.47 -15.84
CA ASN A 707 -34.87 4.73 -14.69
C ASN A 707 -35.28 3.48 -13.88
N SER A 708 -35.28 2.29 -14.50
CA SER A 708 -35.58 1.02 -13.83
C SER A 708 -34.75 -0.12 -14.44
N LEU A 709 -34.35 -1.07 -13.59
CA LEU A 709 -33.65 -2.30 -13.96
C LEU A 709 -34.61 -3.44 -14.35
N ASP A 710 -35.93 -3.26 -14.19
CA ASP A 710 -36.92 -4.30 -14.54
C ASP A 710 -36.76 -4.81 -16.00
N PRO A 711 -36.53 -3.97 -17.04
CA PRO A 711 -36.30 -4.41 -18.42
C PRO A 711 -34.95 -5.11 -18.65
N PHE A 712 -33.97 -4.93 -17.76
CA PHE A 712 -32.61 -5.46 -17.91
C PHE A 712 -32.46 -6.87 -17.33
N THR A 713 -33.28 -7.25 -16.36
CA THR A 713 -33.33 -8.61 -15.79
C THR A 713 -33.29 -9.75 -16.84
N PRO A 714 -34.09 -9.74 -17.93
CA PRO A 714 -34.00 -10.76 -18.99
C PRO A 714 -32.75 -10.66 -19.88
N LEU A 715 -32.06 -9.51 -19.94
CA LEU A 715 -30.82 -9.33 -20.69
C LEU A 715 -29.63 -9.98 -19.96
N TRP A 716 -29.61 -9.92 -18.62
CA TRP A 716 -28.59 -10.57 -17.79
C TRP A 716 -28.55 -12.10 -17.99
N ALA A 717 -29.69 -12.71 -18.30
CA ALA A 717 -29.77 -14.13 -18.67
C ALA A 717 -29.06 -14.49 -19.99
N LYS A 718 -28.59 -13.51 -20.77
CA LYS A 718 -27.77 -13.70 -21.98
C LYS A 718 -26.27 -13.42 -21.73
N LEU A 719 -25.92 -12.76 -20.62
CA LEU A 719 -24.56 -12.26 -20.32
C LEU A 719 -23.85 -13.07 -19.22
N HIS A 720 -23.79 -14.39 -19.37
CA HIS A 720 -23.20 -15.29 -18.36
C HIS A 720 -21.71 -15.03 -18.03
N ASN A 721 -20.96 -14.36 -18.92
CA ASN A 721 -19.53 -14.08 -18.77
C ASN A 721 -19.22 -12.73 -18.11
N LEU A 722 -20.25 -11.90 -17.84
CA LEU A 722 -20.07 -10.54 -17.32
C LEU A 722 -19.40 -10.55 -15.95
N GLN A 723 -18.33 -9.76 -15.83
CA GLN A 723 -17.47 -9.62 -14.65
C GLN A 723 -17.49 -8.19 -14.13
N THR A 724 -17.60 -7.20 -15.02
CA THR A 724 -17.63 -5.77 -14.68
C THR A 724 -18.93 -5.16 -15.17
N LEU A 725 -19.69 -4.54 -14.27
CA LEU A 725 -20.90 -3.77 -14.59
C LEU A 725 -20.84 -2.41 -13.88
N ASP A 726 -20.95 -1.33 -14.64
CA ASP A 726 -21.16 0.03 -14.12
C ASP A 726 -22.54 0.55 -14.55
N LEU A 727 -23.31 1.03 -13.57
CA LEU A 727 -24.65 1.61 -13.72
C LEU A 727 -24.74 3.00 -13.08
N SER A 728 -23.60 3.58 -12.69
CA SER A 728 -23.51 4.83 -11.93
C SER A 728 -24.15 6.03 -12.66
N TYR A 729 -24.50 7.09 -11.92
CA TYR A 729 -25.08 8.32 -12.46
C TYR A 729 -26.34 8.15 -13.33
N ASN A 730 -27.08 7.05 -13.14
CA ASN A 730 -28.39 6.81 -13.77
C ASN A 730 -29.54 7.15 -12.78
N PRO A 731 -30.68 7.65 -13.26
CA PRO A 731 -31.86 8.00 -12.44
C PRO A 731 -32.68 6.77 -11.98
N ILE A 732 -32.01 5.73 -11.47
CA ILE A 732 -32.63 4.46 -11.06
C ILE A 732 -33.48 4.66 -9.79
N ASP A 733 -34.76 4.31 -9.84
CA ASP A 733 -35.70 4.59 -8.74
C ASP A 733 -35.58 3.61 -7.55
N LYS A 734 -35.46 2.30 -7.82
CA LYS A 734 -35.52 1.23 -6.81
C LYS A 734 -34.67 0.03 -7.24
N ILE A 735 -33.87 -0.51 -6.31
CA ILE A 735 -33.12 -1.76 -6.48
C ILE A 735 -33.79 -2.86 -5.64
N LYS A 736 -34.40 -3.83 -6.32
CA LYS A 736 -35.18 -4.94 -5.76
C LYS A 736 -34.35 -6.22 -5.68
N GLN A 737 -34.74 -7.16 -4.81
CA GLN A 737 -34.23 -8.53 -4.93
C GLN A 737 -34.66 -9.13 -6.29
N GLY A 738 -33.71 -9.64 -7.07
CA GLY A 738 -33.94 -10.24 -8.40
C GLY A 738 -33.38 -9.45 -9.58
N HIS A 739 -33.11 -8.13 -9.43
CA HIS A 739 -32.62 -7.25 -10.51
C HIS A 739 -31.25 -7.63 -11.09
N PHE A 740 -30.47 -8.43 -10.37
CA PHE A 740 -29.14 -8.89 -10.77
C PHE A 740 -29.04 -10.42 -10.89
N ASP A 741 -30.18 -11.11 -10.99
CA ASP A 741 -30.20 -12.56 -11.16
C ASP A 741 -29.55 -12.96 -12.50
N SER A 742 -28.97 -14.16 -12.54
CA SER A 742 -28.08 -14.66 -13.60
C SER A 742 -26.67 -14.04 -13.68
N LEU A 743 -26.39 -12.89 -13.05
CA LEU A 743 -25.04 -12.26 -13.01
C LEU A 743 -24.07 -12.96 -12.05
N ASN A 744 -24.08 -14.29 -12.05
CA ASN A 744 -23.29 -15.14 -11.15
C ASN A 744 -21.76 -14.98 -11.34
N SER A 745 -21.31 -14.49 -12.50
CA SER A 745 -19.88 -14.29 -12.82
C SER A 745 -19.29 -12.99 -12.30
N LEU A 746 -20.12 -12.05 -11.82
CA LEU A 746 -19.75 -10.66 -11.53
C LEU A 746 -18.66 -10.56 -10.44
N ILE A 747 -17.68 -9.69 -10.69
CA ILE A 747 -16.49 -9.44 -9.87
C ILE A 747 -16.46 -7.97 -9.40
N TYR A 748 -16.80 -7.04 -10.30
CA TYR A 748 -16.92 -5.60 -10.06
C TYR A 748 -18.35 -5.14 -10.30
N LEU A 749 -18.92 -4.44 -9.31
CA LEU A 749 -20.19 -3.72 -9.44
C LEU A 749 -20.03 -2.27 -8.97
N SER A 750 -20.54 -1.35 -9.77
CA SER A 750 -20.54 0.08 -9.47
C SER A 750 -21.93 0.68 -9.63
N LEU A 751 -22.42 1.23 -8.52
CA LEU A 751 -23.73 1.82 -8.30
C LEU A 751 -23.52 3.17 -7.59
N THR A 752 -22.76 4.08 -8.21
CA THR A 752 -22.40 5.36 -7.59
C THR A 752 -23.27 6.50 -8.10
N ASN A 753 -23.51 7.51 -7.26
CA ASN A 753 -24.19 8.75 -7.63
C ASN A 753 -25.58 8.54 -8.27
N LEU A 754 -26.40 7.65 -7.73
CA LEU A 754 -27.78 7.45 -8.21
C LEU A 754 -28.71 8.49 -7.54
N PRO A 755 -29.19 9.54 -8.26
CA PRO A 755 -29.87 10.67 -7.63
C PRO A 755 -31.31 10.36 -7.21
N ASP A 756 -31.95 9.40 -7.87
CA ASP A 756 -33.38 9.11 -7.74
C ASP A 756 -33.70 7.87 -6.89
N ILE A 757 -32.68 7.20 -6.33
CA ILE A 757 -32.84 5.94 -5.59
C ILE A 757 -33.57 6.15 -4.24
N GLU A 758 -34.78 5.61 -4.14
CA GLU A 758 -35.62 5.70 -2.93
C GLU A 758 -35.41 4.50 -1.98
N ARG A 759 -35.08 3.33 -2.54
CA ARG A 759 -35.05 2.05 -1.82
C ARG A 759 -34.06 1.05 -2.44
N ILE A 760 -33.23 0.46 -1.59
CA ILE A 760 -32.40 -0.72 -1.86
C ILE A 760 -32.84 -1.82 -0.90
N GLU A 761 -33.15 -3.02 -1.40
CA GLU A 761 -33.63 -4.12 -0.56
C GLU A 761 -32.50 -4.93 0.09
N LYS A 762 -32.70 -5.38 1.35
CA LYS A 762 -31.71 -6.09 2.20
C LYS A 762 -30.93 -7.21 1.50
N PHE A 763 -31.53 -7.88 0.52
CA PHE A 763 -30.96 -9.02 -0.19
C PHE A 763 -30.73 -8.78 -1.69
N ALA A 764 -30.67 -7.51 -2.14
CA ALA A 764 -30.38 -7.15 -3.53
C ALA A 764 -29.07 -7.78 -4.05
N PHE A 765 -28.05 -7.93 -3.20
CA PHE A 765 -26.72 -8.43 -3.56
C PHE A 765 -26.49 -9.92 -3.22
N LYS A 766 -27.54 -10.64 -2.80
CA LYS A 766 -27.48 -12.02 -2.28
C LYS A 766 -26.84 -13.05 -3.23
N ASN A 767 -26.95 -12.83 -4.54
CA ASN A 767 -26.52 -13.79 -5.57
C ASN A 767 -25.07 -13.55 -6.06
N PHE A 768 -24.39 -12.50 -5.56
CA PHE A 768 -23.02 -12.17 -6.00
C PHE A 768 -21.93 -12.98 -5.26
N TYR A 769 -21.92 -14.30 -5.44
CA TYR A 769 -20.92 -15.22 -4.88
C TYR A 769 -19.50 -15.06 -5.44
N ASN A 770 -19.23 -14.01 -6.21
CA ASN A 770 -17.95 -13.74 -6.87
C ASN A 770 -17.48 -12.29 -6.76
N LEU A 771 -18.21 -11.43 -6.03
CA LEU A 771 -17.88 -10.01 -5.94
C LEU A 771 -16.59 -9.78 -5.14
N GLU A 772 -15.61 -9.18 -5.79
CA GLU A 772 -14.33 -8.78 -5.20
C GLU A 772 -14.27 -7.25 -5.04
N ILE A 773 -15.05 -6.49 -5.84
CA ILE A 773 -15.13 -5.03 -5.80
C ILE A 773 -16.61 -4.57 -5.81
N LEU A 774 -17.01 -3.80 -4.80
CA LEU A 774 -18.33 -3.14 -4.72
C LEU A 774 -18.16 -1.64 -4.45
N LYS A 775 -18.75 -0.81 -5.32
CA LYS A 775 -18.91 0.64 -5.10
C LYS A 775 -20.41 0.98 -5.09
N ALA A 776 -20.89 1.55 -3.99
CA ALA A 776 -22.32 1.75 -3.76
C ALA A 776 -22.57 2.97 -2.83
N TYR A 777 -22.55 4.18 -3.38
CA TYR A 777 -22.58 5.44 -2.60
C TYR A 777 -23.14 6.65 -3.36
N ASN A 778 -23.40 7.74 -2.63
CA ASN A 778 -24.01 9.02 -3.06
C ASN A 778 -25.48 8.86 -3.49
N TYR A 779 -26.33 8.54 -2.52
CA TYR A 779 -27.75 8.23 -2.67
C TYR A 779 -28.65 9.28 -1.97
N PRO A 780 -28.82 10.50 -2.53
CA PRO A 780 -29.40 11.63 -1.79
C PRO A 780 -30.87 11.45 -1.35
N LYS A 781 -31.65 10.58 -2.02
CA LYS A 781 -33.03 10.26 -1.64
C LYS A 781 -33.18 9.03 -0.72
N LEU A 782 -32.12 8.27 -0.48
CA LEU A 782 -32.22 6.99 0.21
C LEU A 782 -32.53 7.19 1.71
N GLY A 783 -33.68 6.68 2.14
CA GLY A 783 -34.14 6.82 3.52
C GLY A 783 -33.31 6.02 4.52
N TYR A 784 -32.95 4.78 4.16
CA TYR A 784 -32.27 3.80 5.01
C TYR A 784 -31.63 2.70 4.14
N MET A 785 -30.49 2.16 4.58
CA MET A 785 -29.77 1.07 3.91
C MET A 785 -29.31 0.02 4.92
N ASP A 786 -29.72 -1.23 4.73
CA ASP A 786 -29.36 -2.37 5.59
C ASP A 786 -27.96 -2.89 5.24
N THR A 787 -26.93 -2.12 5.59
CA THR A 787 -25.52 -2.38 5.25
C THR A 787 -25.07 -3.76 5.73
N GLN A 788 -25.40 -4.14 6.97
CA GLN A 788 -25.11 -5.46 7.52
C GLN A 788 -25.74 -6.57 6.67
N GLY A 789 -27.03 -6.46 6.32
CA GLY A 789 -27.75 -7.45 5.52
C GLY A 789 -27.20 -7.62 4.11
N LEU A 790 -26.82 -6.51 3.47
CA LEU A 790 -26.21 -6.50 2.14
C LEU A 790 -24.80 -7.13 2.15
N LEU A 791 -24.00 -6.88 3.18
CA LEU A 791 -22.62 -7.37 3.29
C LEU A 791 -22.50 -8.80 3.84
N ASN A 792 -23.50 -9.33 4.56
CA ASN A 792 -23.44 -10.61 5.28
C ASN A 792 -23.16 -11.87 4.42
N GLN A 793 -23.15 -11.76 3.08
CA GLN A 793 -22.79 -12.86 2.17
C GLN A 793 -21.57 -12.54 1.28
N LEU A 794 -21.10 -11.29 1.28
CA LEU A 794 -20.02 -10.79 0.41
C LEU A 794 -18.62 -11.00 1.03
N THR A 795 -18.37 -12.22 1.51
CA THR A 795 -17.14 -12.66 2.20
C THR A 795 -15.84 -12.56 1.37
N LEU A 796 -15.98 -12.23 0.08
CA LEU A 796 -14.93 -12.24 -0.95
C LEU A 796 -14.40 -10.85 -1.33
N LEU A 797 -15.02 -9.78 -0.81
CA LEU A 797 -14.62 -8.41 -1.12
C LEU A 797 -13.13 -8.18 -0.78
N GLU A 798 -12.40 -7.69 -1.77
CA GLU A 798 -11.08 -7.08 -1.63
C GLU A 798 -11.17 -5.55 -1.57
N ILE A 799 -12.18 -4.96 -2.22
CA ILE A 799 -12.48 -3.53 -2.23
C ILE A 799 -13.96 -3.30 -1.93
N LEU A 800 -14.25 -2.55 -0.87
CA LEU A 800 -15.59 -2.01 -0.61
C LEU A 800 -15.53 -0.48 -0.55
N ASP A 801 -16.47 0.17 -1.22
CA ASP A 801 -16.78 1.59 -1.06
C ASP A 801 -18.30 1.76 -0.93
N ILE A 802 -18.80 2.07 0.27
CA ILE A 802 -20.23 1.98 0.61
C ILE A 802 -20.73 3.19 1.39
N GLU A 803 -21.95 3.64 1.08
CA GLU A 803 -22.67 4.63 1.89
C GLU A 803 -23.35 4.01 3.13
N ILE A 804 -23.17 4.68 4.25
CA ILE A 804 -23.74 4.38 5.56
C ILE A 804 -24.83 5.42 5.84
N THR A 805 -26.09 4.99 5.87
CA THR A 805 -27.24 5.89 6.15
C THR A 805 -27.39 6.24 7.64
N ASP A 806 -26.70 5.51 8.52
CA ASP A 806 -26.77 5.65 9.96
C ASP A 806 -25.88 6.78 10.50
N THR A 807 -26.22 7.30 11.68
CA THR A 807 -25.50 8.42 12.30
C THR A 807 -24.17 8.04 12.95
N ALA A 808 -23.97 6.76 13.26
CA ALA A 808 -22.73 6.24 13.84
C ALA A 808 -22.49 4.80 13.38
N ILE A 809 -21.26 4.46 13.00
CA ILE A 809 -20.90 3.10 12.60
C ILE A 809 -20.25 2.31 13.75
N GLY A 810 -20.75 1.09 13.96
CA GLY A 810 -20.21 0.13 14.91
C GLY A 810 -19.44 -1.02 14.24
N SER A 811 -18.88 -1.91 15.06
CA SER A 811 -18.24 -3.16 14.58
C SER A 811 -19.19 -4.00 13.74
N ASP A 812 -20.43 -4.13 14.21
CA ASP A 812 -21.32 -5.24 13.83
C ASP A 812 -21.86 -5.11 12.40
N GLN A 813 -21.73 -3.92 11.79
CA GLN A 813 -22.16 -3.64 10.42
C GLN A 813 -21.14 -4.10 9.36
N VAL A 814 -19.85 -4.19 9.71
CA VAL A 814 -18.75 -4.45 8.76
C VAL A 814 -17.92 -5.69 9.14
N ILE A 815 -17.98 -6.15 10.39
CA ILE A 815 -17.19 -7.29 10.90
C ILE A 815 -17.30 -8.56 10.05
N SER A 816 -18.45 -8.78 9.39
CA SER A 816 -18.72 -9.92 8.50
C SER A 816 -17.82 -10.00 7.25
N ILE A 817 -17.16 -8.90 6.86
CA ILE A 817 -16.23 -8.85 5.73
C ILE A 817 -14.76 -8.63 6.13
N MET A 818 -14.45 -8.52 7.42
CA MET A 818 -13.10 -8.18 7.91
C MET A 818 -12.15 -9.38 7.84
N ASN A 819 -11.72 -9.72 6.63
CA ASN A 819 -10.81 -10.81 6.32
C ASN A 819 -9.37 -10.31 6.10
N ALA A 820 -8.43 -11.22 5.82
CA ALA A 820 -7.03 -10.90 5.52
C ALA A 820 -6.76 -10.50 4.05
N ARG A 821 -7.80 -10.39 3.21
CA ARG A 821 -7.75 -10.02 1.78
C ARG A 821 -8.22 -8.61 1.49
N LEU A 822 -8.99 -7.98 2.39
CA LEU A 822 -9.56 -6.65 2.17
C LEU A 822 -8.42 -5.61 2.04
N LYS A 823 -8.19 -5.14 0.81
CA LYS A 823 -7.19 -4.14 0.42
C LYS A 823 -7.73 -2.73 0.53
N GLN A 824 -9.05 -2.55 0.44
CA GLN A 824 -9.67 -1.24 0.54
C GLN A 824 -11.04 -1.31 1.22
N LEU A 825 -11.25 -0.43 2.20
CA LEU A 825 -12.51 -0.21 2.88
C LEU A 825 -12.78 1.30 2.94
N VAL A 826 -13.74 1.76 2.15
CA VAL A 826 -14.20 3.15 2.15
C VAL A 826 -15.62 3.21 2.69
N LEU A 827 -15.84 4.12 3.64
CA LEU A 827 -17.13 4.39 4.27
C LEU A 827 -17.52 5.82 3.93
N ARG A 828 -18.73 5.99 3.38
CA ARG A 828 -19.27 7.30 3.01
C ARG A 828 -20.62 7.55 3.69
N GLY A 829 -21.12 8.78 3.60
CA GLY A 829 -22.52 9.08 3.91
C GLY A 829 -22.68 10.37 4.70
N SER A 830 -23.45 11.30 4.13
CA SER A 830 -23.66 12.64 4.70
C SER A 830 -24.21 12.63 6.14
N ARG A 831 -24.93 11.56 6.53
CA ARG A 831 -25.54 11.38 7.86
C ARG A 831 -24.58 10.85 8.92
N LEU A 832 -23.48 10.21 8.52
CA LEU A 832 -22.51 9.61 9.43
C LEU A 832 -21.76 10.71 10.20
N LYS A 833 -21.82 10.69 11.54
CA LYS A 833 -21.25 11.70 12.45
C LYS A 833 -20.14 11.17 13.36
N SER A 834 -20.07 9.86 13.57
CA SER A 834 -19.00 9.24 14.36
C SER A 834 -18.67 7.82 13.92
N VAL A 835 -17.42 7.44 14.15
CA VAL A 835 -16.87 6.11 13.89
C VAL A 835 -16.36 5.55 15.21
N LEU A 836 -16.72 4.31 15.56
CA LEU A 836 -16.16 3.65 16.74
C LEU A 836 -14.79 3.04 16.43
N ALA A 837 -13.88 3.07 17.41
CA ALA A 837 -12.56 2.42 17.26
C ALA A 837 -12.66 0.90 17.03
N SER A 838 -13.77 0.26 17.42
CA SER A 838 -14.04 -1.16 17.15
C SER A 838 -14.44 -1.47 15.70
N THR A 839 -14.79 -0.46 14.89
CA THR A 839 -15.22 -0.64 13.49
C THR A 839 -14.14 -1.33 12.64
N LEU A 840 -12.86 -1.13 12.98
CA LEU A 840 -11.71 -1.70 12.26
C LEU A 840 -11.17 -3.01 12.89
N ALA A 841 -11.86 -3.57 13.88
CA ALA A 841 -11.45 -4.82 14.51
C ALA A 841 -11.62 -6.02 13.57
N GLY A 842 -10.63 -6.90 13.53
CA GLY A 842 -10.59 -8.09 12.65
C GLY A 842 -9.75 -7.90 11.39
N LEU A 843 -9.55 -6.67 10.92
CA LEU A 843 -8.74 -6.36 9.73
C LEU A 843 -7.29 -6.82 9.87
N LYS A 844 -6.86 -7.73 9.00
CA LYS A 844 -5.52 -8.38 9.05
C LYS A 844 -4.76 -8.41 7.72
N SER A 845 -5.25 -7.70 6.70
CA SER A 845 -4.51 -7.51 5.45
C SER A 845 -3.10 -6.95 5.71
N PRO A 846 -2.05 -7.40 5.00
CA PRO A 846 -0.72 -6.80 5.06
C PRO A 846 -0.67 -5.35 4.55
N GLU A 847 -1.63 -4.95 3.71
CA GLU A 847 -1.72 -3.63 3.11
C GLU A 847 -3.19 -3.25 2.90
N ILE A 848 -3.62 -2.10 3.45
CA ILE A 848 -5.02 -1.68 3.39
C ILE A 848 -5.17 -0.17 3.25
N THR A 849 -6.08 0.27 2.37
CA THR A 849 -6.57 1.65 2.31
C THR A 849 -7.89 1.74 3.07
N ILE A 850 -7.97 2.61 4.06
CA ILE A 850 -9.19 2.89 4.83
C ILE A 850 -9.61 4.32 4.48
N GLY A 851 -10.77 4.50 3.87
CA GLY A 851 -11.31 5.81 3.51
C GLY A 851 -12.52 6.19 4.36
N LEU A 852 -12.55 7.43 4.83
CA LEU A 852 -13.76 8.10 5.28
C LEU A 852 -13.98 9.28 4.33
N HIS A 853 -15.14 9.39 3.67
CA HIS A 853 -15.40 10.45 2.70
C HIS A 853 -16.85 10.90 2.66
N ASN A 854 -17.09 12.18 2.32
CA ASN A 854 -18.42 12.76 2.18
C ASN A 854 -19.31 12.48 3.42
N SER A 855 -18.76 12.74 4.62
CA SER A 855 -19.43 12.47 5.89
C SER A 855 -19.37 13.63 6.87
N SER A 856 -20.35 13.69 7.78
CA SER A 856 -20.45 14.67 8.87
C SER A 856 -19.58 14.30 10.09
N VAL A 857 -18.54 13.47 9.94
CA VAL A 857 -17.64 13.08 11.03
C VAL A 857 -16.78 14.26 11.46
N THR A 858 -16.93 14.72 12.70
CA THR A 858 -16.22 15.92 13.21
C THR A 858 -14.89 15.62 13.88
N SER A 859 -14.68 14.39 14.32
CA SER A 859 -13.43 13.95 14.96
C SER A 859 -13.25 12.43 14.84
N LEU A 860 -12.00 11.98 14.81
CA LEU A 860 -11.64 10.56 14.76
C LEU A 860 -11.42 10.01 16.18
N PRO A 861 -11.84 8.77 16.48
CA PRO A 861 -11.68 8.21 17.82
C PRO A 861 -10.19 8.02 18.13
N PRO A 862 -9.70 8.41 19.33
CA PRO A 862 -8.27 8.36 19.67
C PRO A 862 -7.57 7.01 19.52
N ALA A 863 -8.31 5.90 19.47
CA ALA A 863 -7.78 4.54 19.38
C ALA A 863 -8.02 3.84 18.02
N LEU A 864 -8.36 4.58 16.96
CA LEU A 864 -8.76 4.03 15.64
C LEU A 864 -7.73 3.03 15.07
N LEU A 865 -6.45 3.28 15.25
CA LEU A 865 -5.35 2.47 14.69
C LEU A 865 -4.85 1.35 15.62
N VAL A 866 -5.45 1.19 16.80
CA VAL A 866 -5.06 0.21 17.82
C VAL A 866 -5.47 -1.24 17.49
N PRO A 867 -6.62 -1.53 16.85
CA PRO A 867 -6.97 -2.89 16.43
C PRO A 867 -6.16 -3.41 15.24
N LEU A 868 -5.53 -2.51 14.46
CA LEU A 868 -4.86 -2.84 13.21
C LEU A 868 -3.41 -3.33 13.45
N PRO A 869 -2.99 -4.45 12.84
CA PRO A 869 -1.63 -4.97 12.95
C PRO A 869 -0.56 -3.91 12.68
N ARG A 870 0.48 -3.83 13.50
CA ARG A 870 1.57 -2.84 13.43
C ARG A 870 2.46 -3.02 12.20
N SER A 871 2.65 -4.26 11.74
CA SER A 871 3.42 -4.60 10.54
C SER A 871 2.73 -4.20 9.24
N SER A 872 1.40 -4.12 9.24
CA SER A 872 0.63 -3.78 8.05
C SER A 872 0.84 -2.34 7.61
N ARG A 873 0.83 -2.14 6.29
CA ARG A 873 0.78 -0.82 5.63
C ARG A 873 -0.67 -0.34 5.62
N ILE A 874 -0.89 0.91 5.99
CA ILE A 874 -2.22 1.53 6.07
C ILE A 874 -2.16 2.89 5.37
N THR A 875 -3.02 3.11 4.38
CA THR A 875 -3.34 4.47 3.91
C THR A 875 -4.69 4.83 4.52
N LEU A 876 -4.73 5.85 5.38
CA LEU A 876 -5.95 6.38 5.95
C LEU A 876 -6.30 7.68 5.21
N ASP A 877 -7.28 7.59 4.32
CA ASP A 877 -7.83 8.77 3.64
C ASP A 877 -9.02 9.31 4.42
N ILE A 878 -9.01 10.62 4.68
CA ILE A 878 -10.06 11.35 5.39
C ILE A 878 -10.49 12.60 4.62
N GLY A 879 -10.33 12.59 3.29
CA GLY A 879 -10.77 13.65 2.40
C GLY A 879 -12.27 13.91 2.45
N ASP A 880 -12.67 15.18 2.37
CA ASP A 880 -14.04 15.61 2.15
C ASP A 880 -15.00 15.21 3.30
N ASN A 881 -14.61 15.45 4.56
CA ASN A 881 -15.45 15.28 5.75
C ASN A 881 -15.56 16.58 6.58
N ALA A 882 -16.32 16.54 7.67
CA ALA A 882 -16.53 17.66 8.59
C ALA A 882 -15.50 17.75 9.74
N ILE A 883 -14.28 17.18 9.61
CA ILE A 883 -13.34 17.06 10.72
C ILE A 883 -12.84 18.45 11.14
N SER A 884 -13.10 18.84 12.39
CA SER A 884 -12.63 20.13 12.92
C SER A 884 -11.26 20.02 13.58
N THR A 885 -10.91 18.89 14.21
CA THR A 885 -9.61 18.72 14.86
C THR A 885 -9.20 17.26 15.03
N LEU A 886 -7.90 17.02 15.16
CA LEU A 886 -7.32 15.70 15.46
C LEU A 886 -6.75 15.68 16.87
N SER A 887 -7.21 14.73 17.70
CA SER A 887 -6.75 14.61 19.09
C SER A 887 -5.25 14.32 19.18
N ALA A 888 -4.57 14.88 20.20
CA ALA A 888 -3.15 14.65 20.42
C ALA A 888 -2.81 13.15 20.56
N GLN A 889 -3.69 12.35 21.17
CA GLN A 889 -3.53 10.90 21.29
C GLN A 889 -3.54 10.17 19.94
N PHE A 890 -4.35 10.64 18.98
CA PHE A 890 -4.39 10.09 17.63
C PHE A 890 -3.15 10.50 16.83
N LEU A 891 -2.69 11.75 16.98
CA LEU A 891 -1.46 12.25 16.34
C LEU A 891 -0.22 11.47 16.82
N VAL A 892 -0.12 11.13 18.11
CA VAL A 892 0.95 10.26 18.63
C VAL A 892 0.89 8.86 17.99
N GLN A 893 -0.29 8.27 17.78
CA GLN A 893 -0.41 6.97 17.10
C GLN A 893 -0.05 7.03 15.61
N LEU A 894 -0.24 8.18 14.95
CA LEU A 894 0.25 8.41 13.59
C LEU A 894 1.77 8.56 13.57
N GLU A 895 2.37 9.23 14.55
CA GLU A 895 3.82 9.41 14.64
C GLU A 895 4.55 8.10 14.99
N ASP A 896 4.07 7.36 15.99
CA ASP A 896 4.47 5.97 16.32
C ASP A 896 4.45 5.03 15.10
N ARG A 897 3.57 5.31 14.13
CA ARG A 897 3.35 4.48 12.95
C ARG A 897 3.75 5.15 11.63
N LYS A 898 4.46 6.28 11.65
CA LYS A 898 4.74 7.18 10.50
C LYS A 898 5.34 6.51 9.24
N ASN A 899 5.96 5.34 9.39
CA ASN A 899 6.54 4.56 8.29
C ASN A 899 5.66 3.42 7.76
N ASN A 900 4.52 3.19 8.40
CA ASN A 900 3.52 2.17 8.10
C ASN A 900 2.12 2.76 7.89
N VAL A 901 1.82 3.95 8.43
CA VAL A 901 0.55 4.67 8.25
C VAL A 901 0.80 5.96 7.49
N VAL A 902 0.07 6.17 6.40
CA VAL A 902 0.00 7.42 5.64
C VAL A 902 -1.38 8.04 5.87
N LEU A 903 -1.46 9.35 6.08
CA LEU A 903 -2.72 10.10 6.19
C LEU A 903 -2.88 11.01 4.96
N THR A 904 -4.05 10.99 4.32
CA THR A 904 -4.39 11.84 3.15
C THR A 904 -5.75 12.52 3.33
N GLY A 905 -6.00 13.60 2.57
CA GLY A 905 -7.30 14.26 2.51
C GLY A 905 -7.62 15.23 3.66
N LEU A 906 -6.79 15.29 4.70
CA LEU A 906 -6.98 16.19 5.85
C LEU A 906 -7.09 17.67 5.43
N GLU A 907 -6.42 18.06 4.34
CA GLU A 907 -6.45 19.40 3.76
C GLU A 907 -7.84 19.83 3.23
N ARG A 908 -8.78 18.89 3.07
CA ARG A 908 -10.15 19.13 2.59
C ARG A 908 -11.21 19.22 3.68
N ASN A 909 -10.78 19.34 4.94
CA ASN A 909 -11.67 19.35 6.10
C ASN A 909 -11.76 20.77 6.71
N PRO A 910 -12.90 21.16 7.32
CA PRO A 910 -13.13 22.49 7.86
C PRO A 910 -12.45 22.67 9.23
N ILE A 911 -11.12 22.82 9.23
CA ILE A 911 -10.31 22.76 10.47
C ILE A 911 -10.59 23.94 11.43
N GLN A 912 -10.98 23.54 12.64
CA GLN A 912 -11.08 24.24 13.92
C GLN A 912 -9.73 24.76 14.44
N CYS A 913 -9.26 25.93 14.00
CA CYS A 913 -8.04 26.58 14.51
C CYS A 913 -8.25 27.24 15.89
N ASP A 914 -8.61 26.42 16.88
CA ASP A 914 -8.66 26.78 18.30
C ASP A 914 -7.46 26.18 19.08
N CYS A 915 -7.52 26.20 20.41
CA CYS A 915 -6.46 25.63 21.24
C CYS A 915 -6.24 24.10 21.08
N ASN A 916 -7.20 23.36 20.53
CA ASN A 916 -7.06 21.92 20.24
C ASN A 916 -6.17 21.70 19.01
N ALA A 917 -6.24 22.58 18.01
CA ALA A 917 -5.39 22.51 16.81
C ALA A 917 -3.89 22.73 17.09
N ARG A 918 -3.50 23.20 18.28
CA ARG A 918 -2.09 23.33 18.71
C ARG A 918 -1.30 22.04 18.55
N ALA A 919 -1.91 20.87 18.79
CA ALA A 919 -1.26 19.58 18.58
C ALA A 919 -1.05 19.28 17.08
N LEU A 920 -2.04 19.59 16.25
CA LEU A 920 -1.98 19.40 14.79
C LEU A 920 -0.98 20.37 14.13
N ARG A 921 -0.91 21.62 14.58
CA ARG A 921 0.07 22.64 14.16
C ARG A 921 1.51 22.19 14.38
N ARG A 922 1.77 21.49 15.48
CA ARG A 922 3.10 20.97 15.85
C ARG A 922 3.45 19.67 15.12
N SER A 923 2.47 18.98 14.54
CA SER A 923 2.68 17.82 13.69
C SER A 923 3.09 18.24 12.27
N HIS A 924 3.90 17.43 11.60
CA HIS A 924 4.29 17.68 10.20
C HIS A 924 3.09 17.61 9.23
N LEU A 925 1.95 17.09 9.67
CA LEU A 925 0.67 17.11 8.94
C LEU A 925 0.07 18.51 8.83
N GLY A 926 0.44 19.46 9.70
CA GLY A 926 -0.12 20.82 9.71
C GLY A 926 0.30 21.71 8.53
N LEU A 927 1.34 21.33 7.77
CA LEU A 927 2.02 22.18 6.78
C LEU A 927 1.10 22.78 5.70
N ASN A 928 0.12 22.01 5.21
CA ASN A 928 -0.76 22.41 4.11
C ASN A 928 -2.21 22.69 4.57
N ILE A 929 -2.45 22.82 5.88
CA ILE A 929 -3.80 22.97 6.44
C ILE A 929 -4.19 24.45 6.48
N VAL A 930 -5.34 24.78 5.89
CA VAL A 930 -5.94 26.11 5.95
C VAL A 930 -7.00 26.17 7.06
N CYS A 931 -6.92 27.20 7.90
CA CYS A 931 -7.89 27.47 8.94
C CYS A 931 -9.25 27.87 8.36
N THR A 932 -10.33 27.24 8.84
CA THR A 932 -11.71 27.56 8.42
C THR A 932 -12.45 28.38 9.48
N SER A 933 -12.13 28.17 10.76
CA SER A 933 -12.71 28.87 11.90
C SER A 933 -11.65 28.99 13.02
N PRO A 934 -11.69 30.01 13.90
CA PRO A 934 -12.62 31.15 13.91
C PRO A 934 -12.35 32.13 12.75
N VAL A 935 -13.27 33.09 12.54
CA VAL A 935 -13.29 33.95 11.34
C VAL A 935 -12.02 34.78 11.20
N GLU A 936 -11.45 35.23 12.31
CA GLU A 936 -10.24 36.04 12.41
C GLU A 936 -8.98 35.31 11.90
N LEU A 937 -8.99 33.97 11.93
CA LEU A 937 -7.91 33.11 11.44
C LEU A 937 -8.28 32.41 10.12
N SER A 938 -9.51 32.59 9.61
CA SER A 938 -9.96 31.94 8.38
C SER A 938 -9.07 32.29 7.18
N SER A 939 -8.88 31.34 6.27
CA SER A 939 -7.98 31.40 5.10
C SER A 939 -6.47 31.49 5.37
N ARG A 940 -6.00 31.62 6.62
CA ARG A 940 -4.57 31.48 6.97
C ARG A 940 -4.13 30.03 7.01
N LEU A 941 -2.83 29.75 6.78
CA LEU A 941 -2.27 28.43 7.05
C LEU A 941 -2.07 28.21 8.56
N LEU A 942 -2.37 27.01 9.05
CA LEU A 942 -2.27 26.65 10.47
C LEU A 942 -0.84 26.81 11.03
N VAL A 943 0.19 26.70 10.20
CA VAL A 943 1.58 26.92 10.61
C VAL A 943 1.89 28.41 10.82
N GLU A 944 1.26 29.29 10.06
CA GLU A 944 1.44 30.75 10.13
C GLU A 944 0.76 31.38 11.35
N THR A 945 -0.32 30.77 11.86
CA THR A 945 -0.97 31.24 13.09
C THR A 945 -0.07 31.06 14.31
N GLY A 946 -0.19 31.94 15.30
CA GLY A 946 0.55 31.85 16.56
C GLY A 946 -0.07 30.86 17.54
N ASP A 947 0.73 30.16 18.36
CA ASP A 947 0.21 29.35 19.48
C ASP A 947 -0.63 30.21 20.47
N ASP A 948 -0.31 31.50 20.59
CA ASP A 948 -1.05 32.49 21.37
C ASP A 948 -2.36 32.95 20.70
N GLU A 949 -2.46 32.90 19.36
CA GLU A 949 -3.70 33.19 18.61
C GLU A 949 -4.68 32.00 18.72
N LEU A 950 -4.17 30.77 18.76
CA LEU A 950 -4.92 29.52 18.93
C LEU A 950 -5.49 29.39 20.35
N THR A 951 -6.60 30.07 20.63
CA THR A 951 -7.31 30.04 21.92
C THR A 951 -8.65 29.31 21.84
N CYS A 952 -9.12 28.77 22.97
CA CYS A 952 -10.48 28.23 23.12
C CYS A 952 -11.40 29.17 23.94
N ASP A 953 -10.97 30.41 24.18
CA ASP A 953 -11.63 31.37 25.06
C ASP A 953 -12.28 32.47 24.21
N VAL A 954 -13.56 32.30 23.87
CA VAL A 954 -14.36 33.15 22.97
C VAL A 954 -14.41 34.63 23.43
N ARG A 955 -13.93 34.95 24.63
CA ARG A 955 -13.89 36.30 25.20
C ARG A 955 -12.55 37.04 24.97
N LYS A 956 -11.59 36.46 24.23
CA LYS A 956 -10.24 37.03 24.03
C LYS A 956 -9.92 37.51 22.60
N THR A 957 -10.92 37.75 21.76
CA THR A 957 -10.74 38.51 20.52
C THR A 957 -10.49 40.00 20.82
N THR A 958 -9.22 40.39 21.01
CA THR A 958 -8.83 41.80 21.13
C THR A 958 -7.41 42.09 20.62
N THR A 959 -7.24 43.27 20.01
CA THR A 959 -5.96 43.95 19.68
C THR A 959 -5.01 43.28 18.67
N THR A 960 -5.36 43.34 17.39
CA THR A 960 -4.36 43.58 16.33
C THR A 960 -3.85 45.02 16.42
N SER A 961 -2.54 45.23 16.57
CA SER A 961 -1.93 46.56 16.70
C SER A 961 -1.46 47.13 15.35
N THR A 962 -2.31 47.92 14.70
CA THR A 962 -1.90 48.74 13.53
C THR A 962 -1.31 50.08 13.97
N THR A 963 -0.18 50.46 13.38
CA THR A 963 0.49 51.75 13.62
C THR A 963 -0.34 52.94 13.14
N ALA A 964 -0.24 54.07 13.85
CA ALA A 964 -0.94 55.32 13.55
C ALA A 964 -0.30 56.09 12.35
N PRO A 965 -0.96 57.14 11.82
CA PRO A 965 -0.77 58.46 12.45
C PRO A 965 -1.98 59.43 12.46
N THR A 966 -1.83 60.51 13.25
CA THR A 966 -2.45 61.86 13.10
C THR A 966 -3.98 62.06 13.14
N THR A 967 -4.47 62.35 14.35
CA THR A 967 -5.22 63.57 14.74
C THR A 967 -6.24 64.24 13.79
N VAL A 968 -7.49 64.45 14.28
CA VAL A 968 -8.08 65.78 14.58
C VAL A 968 -9.46 65.63 15.30
N ARG A 969 -9.96 66.73 15.92
CA ARG A 969 -11.29 66.91 16.56
C ARG A 969 -12.47 66.45 15.63
N SER A 970 -13.69 66.15 16.08
CA SER A 970 -14.44 66.85 17.14
C SER A 970 -15.70 66.11 17.66
N THR A 971 -16.09 66.49 18.88
CA THR A 971 -17.44 66.49 19.51
C THR A 971 -18.68 66.04 18.71
N ARG A 972 -19.51 65.16 19.30
CA ARG A 972 -20.81 65.57 19.91
C ARG A 972 -21.45 64.47 20.78
N ARG A 973 -22.51 64.84 21.52
CA ARG A 973 -23.29 64.00 22.45
C ARG A 973 -24.65 63.59 21.86
N SER A 974 -25.08 62.37 22.15
CA SER A 974 -26.46 62.00 22.54
C SER A 974 -26.41 60.58 23.13
N THR A 975 -26.80 60.28 24.39
CA THR A 975 -28.13 60.35 25.03
C THR A 975 -29.17 59.48 24.29
N THR A 976 -29.90 58.55 24.90
CA THR A 976 -30.07 58.20 26.34
C THR A 976 -30.85 56.87 26.47
N THR A 977 -30.89 56.27 27.68
CA THR A 977 -31.99 55.40 28.22
C THR A 977 -32.29 54.09 27.46
N THR A 978 -32.77 52.95 28.00
CA THR A 978 -33.13 52.38 29.33
C THR A 978 -33.41 50.87 29.07
N SER A 979 -33.50 49.94 30.03
CA SER A 979 -33.36 49.90 31.50
C SER A 979 -33.11 48.45 31.92
N GLU A 980 -32.59 48.23 33.14
CA GLU A 980 -32.78 46.96 33.84
C GLU A 980 -34.27 46.81 34.27
N PRO A 981 -34.69 45.63 34.78
CA PRO A 981 -34.56 45.41 36.22
C PRO A 981 -34.08 43.99 36.59
N GLU A 982 -33.72 43.64 37.83
CA GLU A 982 -33.16 44.32 39.03
C GLU A 982 -33.02 43.19 40.11
N ILE A 983 -32.66 43.53 41.36
CA ILE A 983 -32.86 42.75 42.61
C ILE A 983 -31.78 41.65 42.85
N ILE A 984 -30.69 41.92 43.62
CA ILE A 984 -30.57 41.95 45.12
C ILE A 984 -30.41 40.53 45.71
N TRP A 985 -29.43 40.16 46.57
CA TRP A 985 -28.34 40.83 47.33
C TRP A 985 -27.32 39.76 47.84
N SER A 986 -26.19 39.98 48.56
CA SER A 986 -25.40 41.17 48.97
C SER A 986 -24.01 40.79 49.53
N LEU A 987 -22.96 41.47 49.06
CA LEU A 987 -21.80 42.09 49.78
C LEU A 987 -20.95 41.33 50.86
N PRO A 988 -19.72 41.82 51.20
CA PRO A 988 -18.65 41.02 51.84
C PRO A 988 -18.05 41.65 53.14
N PRO A 989 -16.89 41.14 53.60
CA PRO A 989 -15.74 41.96 54.02
C PRO A 989 -14.51 41.74 53.08
N ASN A 990 -13.61 42.68 52.78
CA ASN A 990 -12.75 43.54 53.62
C ASN A 990 -11.71 42.73 54.45
N THR A 991 -10.41 43.06 54.52
CA THR A 991 -9.65 44.23 54.02
C THR A 991 -8.12 44.00 54.02
N ALA A 992 -7.41 44.86 53.27
CA ALA A 992 -6.03 45.36 53.51
C ALA A 992 -4.79 44.44 53.41
N SER A 993 -3.81 44.91 52.62
CA SER A 993 -2.38 44.57 52.72
C SER A 993 -1.69 45.37 53.84
N PRO A 994 -0.41 45.09 54.14
CA PRO A 994 0.57 46.17 53.94
C PRO A 994 1.85 45.76 53.18
N VAL A 995 2.71 46.75 52.90
CA VAL A 995 3.87 46.68 51.98
C VAL A 995 5.20 46.69 52.73
N THR A 996 6.21 45.96 52.22
CA THR A 996 7.64 46.26 52.42
C THR A 996 8.42 46.19 51.10
N LYS A 997 9.65 46.74 51.05
CA LYS A 997 10.46 46.93 49.83
C LYS A 997 11.89 46.37 49.98
N ARG A 998 12.51 46.03 48.83
CA ARG A 998 13.95 46.12 48.41
C ARG A 998 15.01 46.49 49.47
N ALA A 999 16.27 46.04 49.44
CA ALA A 999 17.08 45.04 48.69
C ALA A 999 18.48 44.94 49.41
N PRO A 1000 19.53 44.19 48.97
CA PRO A 1000 20.34 44.48 47.76
C PRO A 1000 20.90 43.22 47.05
N ILE A 1001 22.03 43.33 46.33
CA ILE A 1001 22.53 42.40 45.27
C ILE A 1001 23.98 41.95 45.51
N VAL A 1002 24.28 40.66 45.27
CA VAL A 1002 25.60 40.15 44.80
C VAL A 1002 25.36 39.03 43.77
N ARG A 1003 26.27 38.82 42.82
CA ARG A 1003 26.21 37.78 41.76
C ARG A 1003 27.18 36.63 42.02
N SER A 1004 26.81 35.38 41.67
CA SER A 1004 27.64 34.42 40.91
C SER A 1004 27.02 33.02 40.83
N GLY A 1005 27.37 32.26 39.78
CA GLY A 1005 27.39 30.79 39.80
C GLY A 1005 26.16 30.01 39.32
N ALA A 1006 26.43 29.02 38.46
CA ALA A 1006 25.64 27.83 38.13
C ALA A 1006 24.20 27.97 37.59
N SER A 1007 23.92 27.23 36.51
CA SER A 1007 22.56 26.90 36.05
C SER A 1007 22.15 25.54 36.61
N MET A 1008 20.94 25.45 37.18
CA MET A 1008 20.20 24.20 37.31
C MET A 1008 18.78 24.42 36.78
N THR A 1009 18.30 23.48 35.97
CA THR A 1009 16.96 23.51 35.41
C THR A 1009 15.91 23.17 36.47
N THR A 1010 14.99 24.09 36.73
CA THR A 1010 13.82 23.84 37.59
C THR A 1010 12.84 22.90 36.89
N ILE A 1011 12.54 21.76 37.52
CA ILE A 1011 11.47 20.84 37.11
C ILE A 1011 10.12 21.57 37.22
N SER A 1012 9.16 21.26 36.34
CA SER A 1012 7.84 21.90 36.38
C SER A 1012 6.96 21.33 37.50
N ASN A 1013 6.04 22.14 38.02
CA ASN A 1013 5.11 21.67 39.06
C ASN A 1013 4.08 20.65 38.52
N ASP A 1014 3.87 20.60 37.21
CA ASP A 1014 2.91 19.70 36.56
C ASP A 1014 3.44 18.25 36.50
N ASP A 1015 4.75 18.06 36.31
CA ASP A 1015 5.39 16.74 36.29
C ASP A 1015 5.18 15.99 37.61
N THR A 1016 5.37 16.67 38.75
CA THR A 1016 5.10 16.12 40.08
C THR A 1016 3.63 15.81 40.32
N LEU A 1017 2.70 16.57 39.74
CA LEU A 1017 1.27 16.32 39.85
C LEU A 1017 0.88 15.05 39.07
N ILE A 1018 1.41 14.89 37.86
CA ILE A 1018 1.17 13.72 37.00
C ILE A 1018 1.75 12.45 37.65
N ILE A 1019 2.97 12.52 38.18
CA ILE A 1019 3.60 11.39 38.91
C ILE A 1019 2.75 11.01 40.14
N GLY A 1020 2.25 11.98 40.90
CA GLY A 1020 1.35 11.74 42.04
C GLY A 1020 0.03 11.06 41.65
N ILE A 1021 -0.61 11.52 40.58
CA ILE A 1021 -1.88 10.95 40.08
C ILE A 1021 -1.68 9.52 39.56
N VAL A 1022 -0.64 9.28 38.75
CA VAL A 1022 -0.33 7.95 38.20
C VAL A 1022 0.06 6.98 39.31
N GLY A 1023 0.88 7.40 40.28
CA GLY A 1023 1.20 6.61 41.47
C GLY A 1023 -0.03 6.25 42.30
N GLY A 1024 -0.95 7.21 42.50
CA GLY A 1024 -2.22 6.97 43.19
C GLY A 1024 -3.12 5.95 42.49
N VAL A 1025 -3.24 6.02 41.16
CA VAL A 1025 -4.02 5.07 40.36
C VAL A 1025 -3.41 3.66 40.40
N ILE A 1026 -2.09 3.53 40.31
CA ILE A 1026 -1.39 2.25 40.44
C ILE A 1026 -1.61 1.65 41.84
N GLY A 1027 -1.46 2.46 42.89
CA GLY A 1027 -1.72 2.05 44.27
C GLY A 1027 -3.17 1.57 44.48
N PHE A 1028 -4.15 2.29 43.92
CA PHE A 1028 -5.56 1.91 43.97
C PHE A 1028 -5.83 0.58 43.25
N ILE A 1029 -5.25 0.36 42.07
CA ILE A 1029 -5.39 -0.91 41.33
C ILE A 1029 -4.76 -2.08 42.11
N VAL A 1030 -3.59 -1.89 42.72
CA VAL A 1030 -2.94 -2.92 43.56
C VAL A 1030 -3.80 -3.25 44.78
N ILE A 1031 -4.38 -2.25 45.45
CA ILE A 1031 -5.31 -2.45 46.58
C ILE A 1031 -6.57 -3.21 46.12
N LEU A 1032 -7.12 -2.87 44.94
CA LEU A 1032 -8.29 -3.56 44.37
C LEU A 1032 -7.98 -5.04 44.09
N ILE A 1033 -6.82 -5.35 43.53
CA ILE A 1033 -6.36 -6.72 43.27
C ILE A 1033 -6.18 -7.49 44.59
N ILE A 1034 -5.59 -6.87 45.61
CA ILE A 1034 -5.44 -7.47 46.95
C ILE A 1034 -6.81 -7.77 47.57
N ILE A 1035 -7.78 -6.85 47.48
CA ILE A 1035 -9.16 -7.07 47.96
C ILE A 1035 -9.82 -8.23 47.22
N ILE A 1036 -9.71 -8.29 45.88
CA ILE A 1036 -10.25 -9.39 45.07
C ILE A 1036 -9.60 -10.74 45.45
N CYS A 1037 -8.30 -10.77 45.70
CA CYS A 1037 -7.59 -11.97 46.16
C CYS A 1037 -8.04 -12.41 47.57
N ILE A 1038 -8.20 -11.47 48.50
CA ILE A 1038 -8.72 -11.74 49.86
C ILE A 1038 -10.15 -12.27 49.79
N VAL A 1039 -11.02 -11.68 48.97
CA VAL A 1039 -12.39 -12.17 48.77
C VAL A 1039 -12.40 -13.58 48.18
N ARG A 1040 -11.56 -13.87 47.18
CA ARG A 1040 -11.41 -15.24 46.64
C ARG A 1040 -10.94 -16.24 47.70
N LEU A 1041 -9.91 -15.91 48.49
CA LEU A 1041 -9.42 -16.76 49.58
C LEU A 1041 -10.48 -17.00 50.66
N ARG A 1042 -11.27 -15.97 51.00
CA ARG A 1042 -12.35 -16.09 52.00
C ARG A 1042 -13.54 -16.90 51.49
N MET A 1043 -13.84 -16.83 50.20
CA MET A 1043 -14.86 -17.68 49.55
C MET A 1043 -14.42 -19.15 49.45
N ILE A 1044 -13.11 -19.42 49.28
CA ILE A 1044 -12.56 -20.78 49.29
C ILE A 1044 -12.63 -21.40 50.69
N ASN A 1045 -12.27 -20.64 51.74
CA ASN A 1045 -12.23 -21.16 53.11
C ASN A 1045 -13.60 -21.37 53.78
N ASN A 1046 -14.71 -20.91 53.18
CA ASN A 1046 -16.05 -21.00 53.78
C ASN A 1046 -16.88 -22.21 53.33
N ASN A 1047 -16.39 -23.04 52.39
CA ASN A 1047 -17.13 -24.19 51.82
C ASN A 1047 -16.47 -25.55 52.11
N SER A 1048 -16.22 -25.85 53.38
CA SER A 1048 -15.84 -27.20 53.84
C SER A 1048 -16.19 -27.39 55.32
N ILE A 1049 -16.59 -28.61 55.72
CA ILE A 1049 -17.23 -28.95 57.02
C ILE A 1049 -18.65 -28.37 57.07
N VAL A 1050 -19.76 -29.11 57.15
CA VAL A 1050 -20.09 -30.50 57.55
C VAL A 1050 -20.78 -31.20 56.34
N GLN A 1051 -20.83 -32.52 56.09
CA GLN A 1051 -20.61 -33.72 56.92
C GLN A 1051 -19.66 -34.74 56.23
N ALA A 1052 -20.08 -36.01 56.06
CA ALA A 1052 -19.28 -37.13 55.55
C ALA A 1052 -20.16 -38.24 54.94
N HIS A 1053 -19.55 -39.09 54.10
CA HIS A 1053 -19.42 -40.54 54.35
C HIS A 1053 -18.21 -41.09 53.58
N GLN A 1054 -17.57 -42.14 54.10
CA GLN A 1054 -16.29 -42.67 53.61
C GLN A 1054 -16.49 -43.91 52.74
N HIS A 1055 -15.50 -44.24 51.90
CA HIS A 1055 -15.02 -45.62 51.79
C HIS A 1055 -13.53 -45.67 51.44
N CYS A 1056 -12.78 -46.54 52.11
CA CYS A 1056 -11.36 -46.79 51.86
C CYS A 1056 -11.15 -47.89 50.81
N MET A 1057 -9.97 -47.87 50.15
CA MET A 1057 -9.40 -49.04 49.50
C MET A 1057 -8.26 -49.63 50.35
N ASN A 1058 -8.32 -50.93 50.63
CA ASN A 1058 -7.16 -51.74 51.02
C ASN A 1058 -7.46 -53.23 50.67
N PRO A 1059 -6.56 -54.00 50.03
CA PRO A 1059 -6.94 -55.28 49.42
C PRO A 1059 -6.55 -56.50 50.27
N GLN A 1060 -7.43 -56.96 51.18
CA GLN A 1060 -7.42 -58.34 51.70
C GLN A 1060 -8.86 -58.90 51.86
N CYS A 1061 -8.96 -60.21 51.62
CA CYS A 1061 -10.11 -61.14 51.52
C CYS A 1061 -11.19 -61.10 52.63
N PRO A 1062 -12.33 -61.87 52.54
CA PRO A 1062 -12.84 -62.77 51.48
C PRO A 1062 -14.34 -62.57 51.08
N CYS A 1063 -14.84 -63.37 50.11
CA CYS A 1063 -16.28 -63.49 49.75
C CYS A 1063 -17.03 -64.50 50.68
N PRO A 1064 -18.39 -64.54 50.76
CA PRO A 1064 -19.20 -65.26 49.73
C PRO A 1064 -20.72 -64.91 49.57
N LYS A 1065 -21.38 -65.48 48.52
CA LYS A 1065 -22.82 -65.90 48.43
C LYS A 1065 -23.94 -64.80 48.40
N TYR A 1066 -25.15 -65.01 47.82
CA TYR A 1066 -25.70 -65.91 46.77
C TYR A 1066 -27.15 -65.48 46.38
N MET A 1067 -27.60 -65.70 45.12
CA MET A 1067 -29.02 -65.61 44.62
C MET A 1067 -29.76 -64.24 44.74
N GLY A 1068 -30.79 -63.92 43.93
CA GLY A 1068 -31.39 -64.63 42.78
C GLY A 1068 -32.49 -63.81 42.05
N SER A 1069 -32.86 -64.26 40.83
CA SER A 1069 -33.99 -63.80 39.98
C SER A 1069 -35.34 -64.42 40.44
N PRO A 1070 -36.56 -64.24 39.81
CA PRO A 1070 -36.84 -63.79 38.42
C PRO A 1070 -38.22 -63.10 38.09
N TYR A 1071 -38.46 -62.82 36.78
CA TYR A 1071 -39.76 -62.71 36.03
C TYR A 1071 -40.83 -61.66 36.51
N MET A 1072 -41.88 -61.23 35.77
CA MET A 1072 -42.39 -61.51 34.40
C MET A 1072 -43.16 -60.31 33.79
N THR A 1073 -43.51 -60.39 32.49
CA THR A 1073 -44.43 -59.53 31.66
C THR A 1073 -45.93 -59.73 32.02
N PRO A 1074 -47.02 -59.13 31.41
CA PRO A 1074 -47.21 -58.71 29.98
C PRO A 1074 -48.30 -57.64 29.57
N VAL A 1075 -48.57 -57.57 28.24
CA VAL A 1075 -49.77 -57.06 27.47
C VAL A 1075 -49.88 -55.57 27.06
N ALA A 1076 -50.50 -55.33 25.87
CA ALA A 1076 -50.81 -54.03 25.21
C ALA A 1076 -52.36 -53.90 24.97
N PRO A 1077 -53.00 -53.51 23.80
CA PRO A 1077 -52.56 -53.05 22.46
C PRO A 1077 -53.36 -51.86 21.81
N SER A 1078 -52.95 -51.44 20.59
CA SER A 1078 -53.73 -50.75 19.52
C SER A 1078 -54.27 -49.31 19.76
N SER A 1079 -54.13 -48.36 18.80
CA SER A 1079 -54.97 -48.21 17.57
C SER A 1079 -54.66 -46.85 16.88
N TYR A 1080 -54.96 -46.50 15.60
CA TYR A 1080 -55.31 -47.20 14.34
C TYR A 1080 -55.12 -46.25 13.11
N TYR A 1081 -55.11 -46.81 11.88
CA TYR A 1081 -55.41 -46.21 10.55
C TYR A 1081 -54.37 -45.34 9.76
N MET A 1082 -54.65 -45.28 8.44
CA MET A 1082 -53.84 -44.94 7.23
C MET A 1082 -54.81 -44.33 6.17
N PRO A 1083 -54.49 -44.03 4.87
CA PRO A 1083 -53.24 -44.08 4.08
C PRO A 1083 -52.92 -42.67 3.42
N TYR A 1084 -52.53 -42.36 2.17
CA TYR A 1084 -52.14 -42.99 0.86
C TYR A 1084 -51.44 -41.91 -0.04
N GLU A 1085 -50.95 -42.08 -1.29
CA GLU A 1085 -50.78 -43.27 -2.15
C GLU A 1085 -49.38 -43.38 -2.83
N LYS A 1086 -49.10 -42.78 -4.02
CA LYS A 1086 -48.26 -43.48 -5.05
C LYS A 1086 -47.62 -42.67 -6.21
N GLU A 1087 -46.96 -43.42 -7.10
CA GLU A 1087 -46.14 -43.05 -8.29
C GLU A 1087 -46.94 -42.62 -9.54
N MET A 1088 -46.34 -41.92 -10.53
CA MET A 1088 -45.80 -42.51 -11.80
C MET A 1088 -45.39 -41.49 -12.92
N THR A 1089 -44.23 -41.75 -13.56
CA THR A 1089 -43.83 -41.50 -14.99
C THR A 1089 -43.81 -40.12 -15.70
N LEU A 1090 -42.69 -39.91 -16.42
CA LEU A 1090 -42.53 -39.35 -17.79
C LEU A 1090 -42.90 -37.87 -18.08
N ARG A 1091 -41.90 -36.98 -18.02
CA ARG A 1091 -41.07 -36.65 -19.20
C ARG A 1091 -39.75 -35.98 -18.83
#